data_AF-A0A942RRC6-F1
#
_entry.id   AF-A0A942RRC6-F1
#
_cell.length_a   1.000
_cell.length_b   1.000
_cell.length_c   1.000
_cell.angle_alpha   90.00
_cell.angle_beta   90.00
_cell.angle_gamma   90.00
#
_symmetry.space_group_name_H-M   'P 1'
#
loop_
_entity.id
_entity.type
_entity.pdbx_description
1 polymer ?
#
loop_
_entity_poly.entity_id
_entity_poly.type
_entity_poly.pdbx_seq_one_letter_code
_entity_poly.pdbx_strand_id
1 'polypeptide(L)'
;MRKILLTVILLGFFWVEAQTSFFQPIVATQISNKELLDRNSFPREFQLFELNVLQLKQSLQFAPQRASGINSNVLVTFPNGKGELGVYRVYEAPVMTTDFQEMFPDNKSYIAESVQNPAEFIRFSITVFGFHGMIFQKNNIGFIDPYSKDQSVYVVYEKSTLVTNQSFECLFEDMEDKVEGVHFSPKNNQQVLNNTGTFRTYRLALASTEEYSQFHINAAGVAAGSLAQRQNAVVAAMSVTMTRVNGIFERDFALTMQMIPNLPIIFLLPENPDNLSNNSGSALIGEIQAVIDAGVGFSSYDIGHVFSTGGGGIAQLNSPCTGSKARGVTGSPSPVGDPFDVDYVAHEMGHQYGATHTQVNNCQRSTVSAMEPGSASTIMGYAGICSPNVQNFSDAYFHAISKQQIDNFIAGGGNCSQNVANNNPAPIIQPLQNFTIPASTPFVLEANASDPNGGILTYTWEQMNNEINFPQPPQPGNAGGPMFRSFFPNASSARFFPNLNAILSGANQTTWEVLPSVDRTLNFAVTVRDNQTILGGQTNRANMVVNTVAAAGPFVVTSQNNAGLQWPQGTNQTITWNVAGTTANGVNTPFVDIFMSTNGGQTFPILLASQVPNDGSEVITVPTNISSTSRIMVRGHQNIFLDVNDFNFSVTSASSSFGIQFAQQAGEQNKSICPGGSASYSLQYFTLAGFNGTTNFTTTNLPSGVNVTFSANNINTSQTITLNVTTTTSVVPGVYPITVNAVSGPTTRTFNFYLNIASSNFGQVALISPANAATLNPVNIPFSWTADPSATSYDFQIATDVAFQNIITNQTVTGTSITIPNTNVASTLFWRVRPKNISCEGSFSASRTFSTTFCGTYTSANVPVVIPTTIATVNSTLTIPAADNVVIQSITTNVQFTHTWINDVIVRLISPQGTSVRLLNRPCTSSSNFQNASATFADGSPTLVCTTSNPAVGGTIAPVDALSAFNGQNSQGVWTLQIQDTQNQDGGILTNWSITICSNNVPLATPDISKLNFSVYPNPNNGSFQVHLPQPQNEQIQLRVLDMLGRVLFEKSSNHQGYLIENIRLSNTPKGVYLVQVQDGVNTETKKIIIE
;
A
#
# COMPACT_ATOMS: atom_id res chain seq x y z
N MET A 1 -6.62 67.79 45.44
CA MET A 1 -6.78 66.78 44.36
C MET A 1 -7.16 65.45 45.01
N ARG A 2 -8.47 65.12 45.00
CA ARG A 2 -9.01 63.88 45.58
C ARG A 2 -8.97 62.80 44.49
N LYS A 3 -8.31 61.67 44.77
CA LYS A 3 -8.32 60.48 43.91
C LYS A 3 -9.62 59.72 44.16
N ILE A 4 -10.47 59.64 43.15
CA ILE A 4 -11.70 58.84 43.14
C ILE A 4 -11.34 57.45 42.62
N LEU A 5 -11.64 56.44 43.44
CA LEU A 5 -11.56 55.02 43.14
C LEU A 5 -12.73 54.68 42.20
N LEU A 6 -12.47 54.17 40.99
CA LEU A 6 -13.50 53.67 40.07
C LEU A 6 -13.46 52.14 40.08
N THR A 7 -14.45 51.53 40.72
CA THR A 7 -14.67 50.08 40.73
C THR A 7 -15.46 49.69 39.48
N VAL A 8 -14.84 48.96 38.55
CA VAL A 8 -15.51 48.39 37.38
C VAL A 8 -15.91 46.95 37.70
N ILE A 9 -17.22 46.70 37.81
CA ILE A 9 -17.80 45.36 37.94
C ILE A 9 -17.92 44.78 36.52
N LEU A 10 -17.11 43.78 36.20
CA LEU A 10 -17.22 42.99 34.97
C LEU A 10 -18.28 41.90 35.18
N LEU A 11 -19.47 42.10 34.62
CA LEU A 11 -20.49 41.05 34.46
C LEU A 11 -20.09 40.17 33.27
N GLY A 12 -19.43 39.05 33.53
CA GLY A 12 -19.17 38.01 32.53
C GLY A 12 -20.45 37.23 32.23
N PHE A 13 -21.06 37.49 31.07
CA PHE A 13 -22.03 36.57 30.48
C PHE A 13 -21.28 35.35 29.94
N PHE A 14 -21.31 34.25 30.70
CA PHE A 14 -20.97 32.94 30.15
C PHE A 14 -22.15 32.48 29.28
N TRP A 15 -22.01 32.60 27.96
CA TRP A 15 -22.84 31.85 27.03
C TRP A 15 -22.39 30.39 27.07
N VAL A 16 -23.16 29.56 27.77
CA VAL A 16 -23.12 28.11 27.57
C VAL A 16 -23.98 27.86 26.33
N GLU A 17 -23.37 27.68 25.16
CA GLU A 17 -24.12 27.18 24.01
C GLU A 17 -24.53 25.73 24.27
N ALA A 18 -25.83 25.53 24.51
CA ALA A 18 -26.43 24.21 24.50
C ALA A 18 -26.37 23.65 23.07
N GLN A 19 -25.76 22.47 22.90
CA GLN A 19 -25.75 21.73 21.63
C GLN A 19 -27.20 21.44 21.20
N THR A 20 -27.61 21.95 20.05
CA THR A 20 -28.96 21.76 19.49
C THR A 20 -28.98 20.52 18.61
N SER A 21 -29.80 19.52 18.97
CA SER A 21 -30.01 18.31 18.15
C SER A 21 -31.14 18.56 17.16
N PHE A 22 -30.80 18.67 15.87
CA PHE A 22 -31.79 18.91 14.79
C PHE A 22 -32.57 17.65 14.39
N PHE A 23 -31.95 16.47 14.56
CA PHE A 23 -32.57 15.17 14.37
C PHE A 23 -33.15 14.67 15.70
N GLN A 24 -34.41 14.24 15.68
CA GLN A 24 -35.11 13.66 16.82
C GLN A 24 -35.63 12.28 16.44
N PRO A 25 -35.24 11.20 17.15
CA PRO A 25 -35.72 9.85 16.82
C PRO A 25 -37.23 9.74 17.08
N ILE A 26 -37.93 9.09 16.15
CA ILE A 26 -39.38 8.84 16.24
C ILE A 26 -39.71 7.39 15.92
N VAL A 27 -40.91 6.94 16.30
CA VAL A 27 -41.41 5.58 16.01
C VAL A 27 -42.54 5.60 14.98
N ALA A 28 -42.73 4.48 14.26
CA ALA A 28 -43.70 4.37 13.18
C ALA A 28 -45.15 4.75 13.57
N THR A 29 -45.55 4.54 14.83
CA THR A 29 -46.89 4.92 15.31
C THR A 29 -47.14 6.43 15.30
N GLN A 30 -46.08 7.24 15.42
CA GLN A 30 -46.15 8.71 15.44
C GLN A 30 -46.36 9.33 14.05
N ILE A 31 -46.27 8.55 12.97
CA ILE A 31 -46.40 9.02 11.59
C ILE A 31 -47.59 8.41 10.84
N SER A 32 -48.50 7.75 11.56
CA SER A 32 -49.70 7.08 11.02
C SER A 32 -50.63 8.00 10.20
N ASN A 33 -50.56 9.32 10.41
CA ASN A 33 -51.35 10.33 9.69
C ASN A 33 -50.58 11.02 8.55
N LYS A 34 -49.32 10.63 8.26
CA LYS A 34 -48.49 11.26 7.23
C LYS A 34 -48.54 10.48 5.92
N GLU A 35 -48.60 11.19 4.80
CA GLU A 35 -48.37 10.59 3.48
C GLU A 35 -46.88 10.30 3.28
N LEU A 36 -46.58 9.09 2.81
CA LEU A 36 -45.22 8.62 2.59
C LEU A 36 -44.80 8.79 1.14
N LEU A 37 -43.49 8.92 0.91
CA LEU A 37 -42.90 8.91 -0.43
C LEU A 37 -42.86 7.46 -0.95
N ASP A 38 -43.21 7.30 -2.23
CA ASP A 38 -43.06 6.01 -2.91
C ASP A 38 -41.58 5.72 -3.16
N ARG A 39 -41.16 4.47 -2.90
CA ARG A 39 -39.78 4.01 -3.08
C ARG A 39 -39.75 2.65 -3.77
N ASN A 40 -38.93 2.52 -4.80
CA ASN A 40 -38.73 1.24 -5.51
C ASN A 40 -37.75 0.29 -4.80
N SER A 41 -36.97 0.81 -3.85
CA SER A 41 -36.11 0.04 -2.97
C SER A 41 -36.37 0.45 -1.52
N PHE A 42 -36.45 -0.56 -0.64
CA PHE A 42 -36.78 -0.33 0.76
C PHE A 42 -35.86 -1.14 1.68
N PRO A 43 -35.33 -0.55 2.76
CA PRO A 43 -34.48 -1.27 3.70
C PRO A 43 -35.29 -2.23 4.58
N ARG A 44 -34.75 -3.43 4.83
CA ARG A 44 -35.33 -4.39 5.79
C ARG A 44 -35.22 -3.90 7.24
N GLU A 45 -34.19 -3.11 7.53
CA GLU A 45 -33.93 -2.52 8.84
C GLU A 45 -33.63 -1.03 8.67
N PHE A 46 -34.33 -0.19 9.45
CA PHE A 46 -34.20 1.26 9.40
C PHE A 46 -34.66 1.93 10.70
N GLN A 47 -34.29 3.20 10.86
CA GLN A 47 -34.78 4.08 11.91
C GLN A 47 -35.40 5.34 11.32
N LEU A 48 -36.29 5.99 12.09
CA LEU A 48 -37.00 7.19 11.67
C LEU A 48 -36.61 8.38 12.53
N PHE A 49 -36.43 9.51 11.89
CA PHE A 49 -36.11 10.78 12.54
C PHE A 49 -37.01 11.90 12.02
N GLU A 50 -37.44 12.79 12.92
CA GLU A 50 -37.94 14.11 12.55
C GLU A 50 -36.75 15.07 12.44
N LEU A 51 -36.74 15.92 11.41
CA LEU A 51 -35.67 16.89 11.18
C LEU A 51 -36.21 18.32 11.10
N ASN A 52 -35.68 19.22 11.93
CA ASN A 52 -35.90 20.65 11.78
C ASN A 52 -34.98 21.25 10.70
N VAL A 53 -35.37 21.08 9.44
CA VAL A 53 -34.56 21.51 8.28
C VAL A 53 -34.33 23.02 8.23
N LEU A 54 -35.28 23.83 8.73
CA LEU A 54 -35.16 25.30 8.75
C LEU A 54 -34.06 25.76 9.71
N GLN A 55 -34.04 25.23 10.93
CA GLN A 55 -32.98 25.53 11.89
C GLN A 55 -31.63 24.99 11.43
N LEU A 56 -31.61 23.81 10.79
CA LEU A 56 -30.38 23.28 10.19
C LEU A 56 -29.84 24.21 9.11
N LYS A 57 -30.66 24.67 8.15
CA LYS A 57 -30.25 25.66 7.13
C LYS A 57 -29.68 26.94 7.73
N GLN A 58 -30.30 27.46 8.81
CA GLN A 58 -29.82 28.65 9.52
C GLN A 58 -28.46 28.44 10.19
N SER A 59 -28.14 27.21 10.62
CA SER A 59 -26.81 26.88 11.15
C SER A 59 -25.78 26.76 10.01
N LEU A 60 -26.17 26.09 8.91
CA LEU A 60 -25.28 25.79 7.79
C LEU A 60 -24.84 27.02 6.98
N GLN A 61 -25.55 28.15 7.05
CA GLN A 61 -25.15 29.40 6.37
C GLN A 61 -23.77 29.92 6.85
N PHE A 62 -23.32 29.48 8.02
CA PHE A 62 -22.02 29.86 8.59
C PHE A 62 -20.90 28.86 8.26
N ALA A 63 -21.19 27.78 7.52
CA ALA A 63 -20.19 26.79 7.13
C ALA A 63 -19.29 27.39 6.04
N PRO A 64 -17.96 27.45 6.26
CA PRO A 64 -17.04 27.91 5.22
C PRO A 64 -16.95 26.88 4.09
N GLN A 65 -16.53 27.33 2.91
CA GLN A 65 -16.20 26.42 1.81
C GLN A 65 -15.01 25.52 2.19
N ARG A 66 -15.10 24.23 1.85
CA ARG A 66 -14.07 23.23 2.15
C ARG A 66 -12.67 23.58 1.65
N ALA A 67 -12.57 24.34 0.56
CA ALA A 67 -11.30 24.75 -0.06
C ALA A 67 -10.75 26.08 0.47
N SER A 68 -11.45 26.75 1.40
CA SER A 68 -11.04 28.07 1.91
C SER A 68 -9.83 28.05 2.86
N GLY A 69 -9.45 26.87 3.37
CA GLY A 69 -8.43 26.72 4.41
C GLY A 69 -8.89 27.18 5.81
N ILE A 70 -10.14 27.62 5.96
CA ILE A 70 -10.72 28.05 7.24
C ILE A 70 -11.28 26.83 7.97
N ASN A 71 -10.90 26.64 9.24
CA ASN A 71 -11.50 25.60 10.08
C ASN A 71 -12.95 25.97 10.44
N SER A 72 -13.91 25.08 10.17
CA SER A 72 -15.32 25.35 10.42
C SER A 72 -15.66 25.28 11.91
N ASN A 73 -16.41 26.29 12.39
CA ASN A 73 -17.00 26.30 13.72
C ASN A 73 -18.44 25.76 13.72
N VAL A 74 -18.97 25.34 12.58
CA VAL A 74 -20.32 24.78 12.47
C VAL A 74 -20.27 23.30 12.87
N LEU A 75 -20.81 23.02 14.05
CA LEU A 75 -20.95 21.67 14.59
C LEU A 75 -22.42 21.25 14.56
N VAL A 76 -22.70 20.10 13.96
CA VAL A 76 -24.05 19.56 13.79
C VAL A 76 -24.09 18.11 14.22
N THR A 77 -25.14 17.73 14.94
CA THR A 77 -25.38 16.33 15.33
C THR A 77 -26.16 15.61 14.23
N PHE A 78 -25.60 14.52 13.69
CA PHE A 78 -26.24 13.67 12.68
C PHE A 78 -26.37 12.22 13.18
N PRO A 79 -27.43 11.49 12.79
CA PRO A 79 -27.47 10.05 12.96
C PRO A 79 -26.50 9.35 12.01
N ASN A 80 -25.84 8.30 12.49
CA ASN A 80 -25.02 7.40 11.69
C ASN A 80 -25.91 6.34 10.98
N GLY A 81 -25.34 5.40 10.22
CA GLY A 81 -26.13 4.36 9.50
C GLY A 81 -27.01 3.48 10.40
N LYS A 82 -26.69 3.38 11.69
CA LYS A 82 -27.45 2.67 12.73
C LYS A 82 -28.37 3.59 13.53
N GLY A 83 -28.46 4.86 13.15
CA GLY A 83 -29.23 5.90 13.83
C GLY A 83 -28.65 6.40 15.15
N GLU A 84 -27.40 6.07 15.47
CA GLU A 84 -26.71 6.62 16.65
C GLU A 84 -26.25 8.06 16.33
N LEU A 85 -26.51 9.00 17.23
CA LEU A 85 -26.17 10.41 17.02
C LEU A 85 -24.68 10.71 17.30
N GLY A 86 -24.00 11.32 16.34
CA GLY A 86 -22.61 11.79 16.45
C GLY A 86 -22.46 13.26 16.08
N VAL A 87 -21.38 13.92 16.51
CA VAL A 87 -21.13 15.35 16.24
C VAL A 87 -20.16 15.51 15.09
N TYR A 88 -20.54 16.32 14.11
CA TYR A 88 -19.77 16.53 12.90
C TYR A 88 -19.46 18.00 12.67
N ARG A 89 -18.27 18.26 12.14
CA ARG A 89 -17.86 19.58 11.66
C ARG A 89 -18.20 19.72 10.19
N VAL A 90 -18.94 20.77 9.84
CA VAL A 90 -19.54 20.91 8.51
C VAL A 90 -18.86 21.98 7.66
N TYR A 91 -18.61 21.66 6.39
CA TYR A 91 -18.09 22.55 5.37
C TYR A 91 -19.02 22.55 4.16
N GLU A 92 -19.16 23.70 3.50
CA GLU A 92 -19.80 23.75 2.19
C GLU A 92 -18.89 23.07 1.16
N ALA A 93 -19.45 22.12 0.41
CA ALA A 93 -18.76 21.31 -0.58
C ALA A 93 -19.61 21.25 -1.85
N PRO A 94 -19.61 22.35 -2.64
CA PRO A 94 -20.56 22.58 -3.71
C PRO A 94 -20.31 21.62 -4.88
N VAL A 95 -21.41 21.05 -5.40
CA VAL A 95 -21.44 20.25 -6.64
C VAL A 95 -21.73 21.10 -7.88
N MET A 96 -21.84 22.41 -7.73
CA MET A 96 -21.99 23.39 -8.80
C MET A 96 -20.83 24.39 -8.75
N THR A 97 -20.43 24.93 -9.90
CA THR A 97 -19.53 26.09 -9.94
C THR A 97 -20.19 27.31 -9.32
N THR A 98 -19.40 28.30 -8.90
CA THR A 98 -19.90 29.48 -8.16
C THR A 98 -21.00 30.23 -8.91
N ASP A 99 -20.80 30.48 -10.20
CA ASP A 99 -21.77 31.15 -11.08
C ASP A 99 -23.08 30.36 -11.23
N PHE A 100 -23.01 29.03 -11.31
CA PHE A 100 -24.21 28.19 -11.38
C PHE A 100 -24.93 28.08 -10.03
N GLN A 101 -24.17 28.03 -8.94
CA GLN A 101 -24.70 28.06 -7.57
C GLN A 101 -25.45 29.37 -7.27
N GLU A 102 -25.03 30.50 -7.85
CA GLU A 102 -25.71 31.79 -7.73
C GLU A 102 -27.09 31.78 -8.42
N MET A 103 -27.27 31.00 -9.49
CA MET A 103 -28.56 30.83 -10.17
C MET A 103 -29.54 29.97 -9.35
N PHE A 104 -29.01 29.01 -8.58
CA PHE A 104 -29.78 28.06 -7.77
C PHE A 104 -29.32 28.06 -6.31
N PRO A 105 -29.49 29.16 -5.56
CA PRO A 105 -28.92 29.34 -4.22
C PRO A 105 -29.48 28.36 -3.17
N ASP A 106 -30.67 27.80 -3.42
CA ASP A 106 -31.34 26.86 -2.51
C ASP A 106 -30.83 25.42 -2.60
N ASN A 107 -30.06 25.07 -3.64
CA ASN A 107 -29.48 23.75 -3.84
C ASN A 107 -28.06 23.74 -3.29
N LYS A 108 -27.90 23.32 -2.04
CA LYS A 108 -26.61 23.34 -1.34
C LYS A 108 -26.14 21.93 -1.00
N SER A 109 -24.83 21.71 -1.11
CA SER A 109 -24.17 20.45 -0.75
C SER A 109 -22.99 20.69 0.18
N TYR A 110 -22.77 19.72 1.05
CA TYR A 110 -21.87 19.84 2.20
C TYR A 110 -21.09 18.55 2.42
N ILE A 111 -19.98 18.68 3.13
CA ILE A 111 -19.26 17.58 3.74
C ILE A 111 -19.23 17.80 5.25
N ALA A 112 -19.46 16.74 6.01
CA ALA A 112 -19.39 16.77 7.46
C ALA A 112 -18.45 15.69 7.96
N GLU A 113 -17.38 16.07 8.65
CA GLU A 113 -16.39 15.15 9.20
C GLU A 113 -16.67 14.93 10.70
N SER A 114 -16.66 13.68 11.15
CA SER A 114 -16.93 13.37 12.55
C SER A 114 -15.81 13.90 13.45
N VAL A 115 -16.20 14.57 14.54
CA VAL A 115 -15.24 15.13 15.51
C VAL A 115 -14.64 14.01 16.37
N GLN A 116 -15.34 12.89 16.52
CA GLN A 116 -14.90 11.74 17.32
C GLN A 116 -14.13 10.70 16.49
N ASN A 117 -14.46 10.56 15.21
CA ASN A 117 -13.90 9.55 14.32
C ASN A 117 -13.61 10.15 12.94
N PRO A 118 -12.41 10.71 12.69
CA PRO A 118 -12.09 11.38 11.43
C PRO A 118 -12.19 10.49 10.17
N ALA A 119 -12.24 9.16 10.31
CA ALA A 119 -12.50 8.23 9.20
C ALA A 119 -13.99 8.08 8.86
N GLU A 120 -14.87 8.79 9.56
CA GLU A 120 -16.31 8.85 9.31
C GLU A 120 -16.71 10.25 8.84
N PHE A 121 -17.33 10.31 7.67
CA PHE A 121 -17.80 11.57 7.09
C PHE A 121 -19.12 11.40 6.36
N ILE A 122 -19.85 12.50 6.18
CA ILE A 122 -21.13 12.54 5.48
C ILE A 122 -21.01 13.48 4.29
N ARG A 123 -21.39 13.02 3.10
CA ARG A 123 -21.72 13.91 1.98
C ARG A 123 -23.22 14.05 1.93
N PHE A 124 -23.71 15.29 2.03
CA PHE A 124 -25.14 15.53 2.05
C PHE A 124 -25.53 16.80 1.30
N SER A 125 -26.76 16.83 0.84
CA SER A 125 -27.36 17.96 0.13
C SER A 125 -28.69 18.33 0.77
N ILE A 126 -29.03 19.62 0.70
CA ILE A 126 -30.35 20.12 1.01
C ILE A 126 -30.86 20.86 -0.21
N THR A 127 -31.95 20.35 -0.79
CA THR A 127 -32.59 20.91 -2.00
C THR A 127 -34.10 21.01 -1.79
N VAL A 128 -34.86 21.29 -2.85
CA VAL A 128 -36.33 21.24 -2.81
C VAL A 128 -36.88 19.84 -2.51
N PHE A 129 -36.07 18.79 -2.66
CA PHE A 129 -36.44 17.41 -2.27
C PHE A 129 -36.13 17.09 -0.81
N GLY A 130 -35.58 18.03 -0.04
CA GLY A 130 -35.24 17.84 1.38
C GLY A 130 -33.78 17.45 1.59
N PHE A 131 -33.48 16.94 2.79
CA PHE A 131 -32.13 16.50 3.18
C PHE A 131 -31.82 15.09 2.64
N HIS A 132 -30.71 14.93 1.95
CA HIS A 132 -30.20 13.62 1.51
C HIS A 132 -28.76 13.46 1.94
N GLY A 133 -28.43 12.39 2.65
CA GLY A 133 -27.09 12.11 3.16
C GLY A 133 -26.60 10.72 2.76
N MET A 134 -25.30 10.63 2.48
CA MET A 134 -24.55 9.38 2.37
C MET A 134 -23.41 9.42 3.40
N ILE A 135 -23.43 8.45 4.29
CA ILE A 135 -22.56 8.37 5.46
C ILE A 135 -21.50 7.32 5.17
N PHE A 136 -20.24 7.74 5.11
CA PHE A 136 -19.09 6.89 4.93
C PHE A 136 -18.57 6.50 6.30
N GLN A 137 -18.64 5.22 6.62
CA GLN A 137 -18.17 4.69 7.90
C GLN A 137 -17.09 3.64 7.67
N LYS A 138 -16.39 3.29 8.75
CA LYS A 138 -15.26 2.35 8.75
C LYS A 138 -15.53 1.03 8.01
N ASN A 139 -16.76 0.49 8.12
CA ASN A 139 -17.11 -0.84 7.63
C ASN A 139 -18.42 -0.88 6.79
N ASN A 140 -19.09 0.26 6.58
CA ASN A 140 -20.39 0.28 5.89
C ASN A 140 -20.69 1.68 5.33
N ILE A 141 -21.72 1.75 4.49
CA ILE A 141 -22.36 2.99 4.04
C ILE A 141 -23.76 3.10 4.65
N GLY A 142 -24.03 4.25 5.27
CA GLY A 142 -25.36 4.63 5.72
C GLY A 142 -26.00 5.65 4.77
N PHE A 143 -27.33 5.71 4.79
CA PHE A 143 -28.12 6.70 4.05
C PHE A 143 -29.10 7.40 4.96
N ILE A 144 -29.36 8.67 4.66
CA ILE A 144 -30.45 9.46 5.24
C ILE A 144 -31.26 9.99 4.07
N ASP A 145 -32.53 9.64 4.00
CA ASP A 145 -33.45 10.05 2.92
C ASP A 145 -34.76 10.58 3.49
N PRO A 146 -35.45 11.49 2.78
CA PRO A 146 -36.84 11.82 3.09
C PRO A 146 -37.73 10.57 3.07
N TYR A 147 -38.67 10.52 4.00
CA TYR A 147 -39.62 9.42 4.16
C TYR A 147 -41.07 9.87 3.96
N SER A 148 -41.44 11.03 4.50
CA SER A 148 -42.77 11.64 4.31
C SER A 148 -42.77 12.65 3.16
N LYS A 149 -43.91 12.80 2.46
CA LYS A 149 -44.04 13.77 1.35
C LYS A 149 -43.86 15.22 1.79
N ASP A 150 -44.19 15.53 3.04
CA ASP A 150 -43.98 16.85 3.65
C ASP A 150 -42.51 17.11 4.06
N GLN A 151 -41.59 16.16 3.81
CA GLN A 151 -40.15 16.24 4.08
C GLN A 151 -39.76 16.54 5.53
N SER A 152 -40.66 16.23 6.47
CA SER A 152 -40.41 16.40 7.91
C SER A 152 -39.83 15.13 8.57
N VAL A 153 -40.11 13.96 8.00
CA VAL A 153 -39.64 12.66 8.50
C VAL A 153 -38.62 12.08 7.54
N TYR A 154 -37.54 11.53 8.09
CA TYR A 154 -36.41 10.94 7.39
C TYR A 154 -36.19 9.51 7.83
N VAL A 155 -35.76 8.67 6.90
CA VAL A 155 -35.37 7.29 7.15
C VAL A 155 -33.85 7.18 7.12
N VAL A 156 -33.31 6.48 8.11
CA VAL A 156 -31.88 6.20 8.27
C VAL A 156 -31.66 4.70 8.22
N TYR A 157 -30.76 4.25 7.34
CA TYR A 157 -30.53 2.83 7.11
C TYR A 157 -29.12 2.57 6.54
N GLU A 158 -28.65 1.34 6.70
CA GLU A 158 -27.41 0.86 6.08
C GLU A 158 -27.69 0.28 4.68
N LYS A 159 -26.79 0.51 3.71
CA LYS A 159 -26.96 0.00 2.33
C LYS A 159 -27.20 -1.52 2.28
N SER A 160 -26.51 -2.27 3.14
CA SER A 160 -26.61 -3.73 3.26
C SER A 160 -28.01 -4.25 3.58
N THR A 161 -28.92 -3.41 4.08
CA THR A 161 -30.29 -3.82 4.44
C THR A 161 -31.29 -3.61 3.29
N LEU A 162 -30.91 -2.91 2.22
CA LEU A 162 -31.75 -2.64 1.05
C LEU A 162 -32.19 -3.93 0.33
N VAL A 163 -33.42 -3.89 -0.20
CA VAL A 163 -33.99 -4.89 -1.11
C VAL A 163 -34.72 -4.19 -2.26
N THR A 164 -34.65 -4.76 -3.46
CA THR A 164 -35.37 -4.30 -4.65
C THR A 164 -35.77 -5.47 -5.56
N ASN A 165 -36.62 -5.18 -6.54
CA ASN A 165 -36.98 -6.04 -7.66
C ASN A 165 -36.52 -5.45 -9.02
N GLN A 166 -35.66 -4.42 -9.04
CA GLN A 166 -35.21 -3.76 -10.27
C GLN A 166 -34.10 -4.55 -10.99
N SER A 167 -34.11 -4.45 -12.33
CA SER A 167 -33.09 -4.99 -13.24
C SER A 167 -32.44 -3.82 -14.01
N PHE A 168 -31.11 -3.71 -13.96
CA PHE A 168 -30.30 -2.81 -14.79
C PHE A 168 -29.79 -3.57 -16.02
N GLU A 169 -29.50 -2.89 -17.12
CA GLU A 169 -28.71 -3.44 -18.23
C GLU A 169 -27.81 -2.31 -18.73
N CYS A 170 -26.48 -2.44 -18.56
CA CYS A 170 -25.53 -1.54 -19.19
C CYS A 170 -25.27 -2.06 -20.61
N LEU A 171 -25.46 -1.24 -21.63
CA LEU A 171 -25.39 -1.66 -23.05
C LEU A 171 -24.00 -1.49 -23.66
N PHE A 172 -22.99 -1.31 -22.82
CA PHE A 172 -21.60 -1.18 -23.25
C PHE A 172 -21.06 -2.54 -23.75
N GLU A 173 -20.42 -2.53 -24.92
CA GLU A 173 -19.61 -3.64 -25.41
C GLU A 173 -18.14 -3.20 -25.33
N ASP A 174 -17.33 -3.91 -24.52
CA ASP A 174 -15.88 -3.70 -24.48
C ASP A 174 -15.33 -3.85 -25.90
N MET A 175 -14.90 -2.77 -26.55
CA MET A 175 -14.18 -2.89 -27.81
C MET A 175 -12.83 -3.55 -27.53
N GLU A 176 -12.59 -4.72 -28.13
CA GLU A 176 -11.32 -5.48 -28.12
C GLU A 176 -10.14 -4.74 -28.80
N ASP A 177 -10.19 -3.41 -28.87
CA ASP A 177 -9.06 -2.63 -29.33
C ASP A 177 -7.94 -2.76 -28.30
N LYS A 178 -6.99 -3.63 -28.65
CA LYS A 178 -5.68 -3.87 -28.05
C LYS A 178 -5.19 -2.65 -27.26
N VAL A 179 -5.54 -2.57 -25.98
CA VAL A 179 -4.61 -2.02 -25.01
C VAL A 179 -3.43 -2.98 -25.06
N GLU A 180 -2.35 -2.60 -25.72
CA GLU A 180 -1.09 -3.33 -25.66
C GLU A 180 -0.76 -3.58 -24.19
N GLY A 181 -0.97 -4.83 -23.77
CA GLY A 181 -0.46 -5.44 -22.56
C GLY A 181 -0.48 -4.59 -21.29
N VAL A 182 -1.63 -4.51 -20.62
CA VAL A 182 -1.58 -4.63 -19.15
C VAL A 182 -1.42 -6.10 -18.81
N HIS A 183 -0.27 -6.66 -19.18
CA HIS A 183 0.17 -7.91 -18.59
C HIS A 183 0.44 -7.60 -17.12
N PHE A 184 -0.29 -8.26 -16.22
CA PHE A 184 0.12 -8.35 -14.82
C PHE A 184 1.49 -9.04 -14.82
N SER A 185 2.55 -8.24 -14.73
CA SER A 185 3.90 -8.71 -14.45
C SER A 185 4.15 -8.46 -12.97
N PRO A 186 4.42 -9.50 -12.17
CA PRO A 186 4.86 -9.36 -10.78
C PRO A 186 6.12 -8.49 -10.62
N LYS A 187 6.81 -8.14 -11.71
CA LYS A 187 8.02 -7.30 -11.73
C LYS A 187 7.75 -5.80 -11.84
N ASN A 188 6.52 -5.37 -12.15
CA ASN A 188 6.16 -3.95 -12.21
C ASN A 188 5.36 -3.53 -10.96
N ASN A 189 6.06 -3.39 -9.83
CA ASN A 189 5.58 -2.61 -8.68
C ASN A 189 5.54 -1.09 -8.96
N GLN A 190 5.90 -0.66 -10.17
CA GLN A 190 5.73 0.72 -10.64
C GLN A 190 4.28 0.91 -11.11
N GLN A 191 3.35 0.90 -10.17
CA GLN A 191 1.97 1.31 -10.44
C GLN A 191 1.85 2.81 -10.24
N VAL A 192 1.24 3.51 -11.19
CA VAL A 192 0.83 4.88 -11.01
C VAL A 192 -0.35 4.86 -10.03
N LEU A 193 -0.06 5.14 -8.76
CA LEU A 193 -1.07 5.31 -7.73
C LEU A 193 -1.37 6.79 -7.62
N ASN A 194 -2.64 7.16 -7.54
CA ASN A 194 -3.03 8.53 -7.29
C ASN A 194 -2.91 8.88 -5.79
N ASN A 195 -1.67 8.85 -5.30
CA ASN A 195 -1.27 9.07 -3.92
C ASN A 195 -0.47 10.38 -3.75
N THR A 196 -0.66 11.32 -4.69
CA THR A 196 0.14 12.53 -4.86
C THR A 196 -0.29 13.69 -3.95
N GLY A 197 -1.24 13.48 -3.03
CA GLY A 197 -1.79 14.55 -2.19
C GLY A 197 -2.52 15.63 -2.97
N THR A 198 -3.17 15.25 -4.08
CA THR A 198 -3.81 16.16 -5.02
C THR A 198 -5.32 15.94 -5.05
N PHE A 199 -6.09 17.00 -4.80
CA PHE A 199 -7.52 17.03 -5.02
C PHE A 199 -7.84 17.60 -6.40
N ARG A 200 -8.70 16.90 -7.14
CA ARG A 200 -9.00 17.19 -8.56
C ARG A 200 -10.44 17.60 -8.73
N THR A 201 -10.66 18.75 -9.34
CA THR A 201 -11.99 19.25 -9.69
C THR A 201 -12.16 19.21 -11.21
N TYR A 202 -13.15 18.45 -11.68
CA TYR A 202 -13.57 18.40 -13.08
C TYR A 202 -14.84 19.23 -13.27
N ARG A 203 -14.88 20.02 -14.34
CA ARG A 203 -16.09 20.73 -14.79
C ARG A 203 -17.01 19.74 -15.50
N LEU A 204 -18.21 19.55 -14.96
CA LEU A 204 -19.21 18.63 -15.47
C LEU A 204 -20.29 19.39 -16.24
N ALA A 205 -20.48 19.04 -17.53
CA ALA A 205 -21.68 19.42 -18.28
C ALA A 205 -22.72 18.29 -18.17
N LEU A 206 -23.64 18.42 -17.21
CA LEU A 206 -24.68 17.42 -16.98
C LEU A 206 -25.96 17.83 -17.71
N ALA A 207 -26.40 17.01 -18.67
CA ALA A 207 -27.64 17.21 -19.43
C ALA A 207 -28.78 16.36 -18.87
N SER A 208 -30.01 16.68 -19.26
CA SER A 208 -31.17 15.81 -19.05
C SER A 208 -32.08 15.78 -20.26
N THR A 209 -32.60 14.59 -20.57
CA THR A 209 -33.78 14.45 -21.45
C THR A 209 -35.01 15.14 -20.86
N GLU A 210 -35.97 15.51 -21.70
CA GLU A 210 -37.22 16.13 -21.26
C GLU A 210 -38.03 15.23 -20.33
N GLU A 211 -37.98 13.91 -20.47
CA GLU A 211 -38.68 12.98 -19.61
C GLU A 211 -38.06 12.86 -18.22
N TYR A 212 -36.72 12.87 -18.12
CA TYR A 212 -36.02 12.96 -16.83
C TYR A 212 -36.44 14.25 -16.11
N SER A 213 -36.45 15.35 -16.84
CA SER A 213 -36.85 16.63 -16.28
C SER A 213 -38.31 16.63 -15.84
N GLN A 214 -39.23 16.09 -16.64
CA GLN A 214 -40.64 16.01 -16.30
C GLN A 214 -40.89 15.12 -15.07
N PHE A 215 -40.15 14.02 -14.91
CA PHE A 215 -40.21 13.16 -13.73
C PHE A 215 -39.93 13.97 -12.45
N HIS A 216 -38.83 14.72 -12.42
CA HIS A 216 -38.45 15.48 -11.23
C HIS A 216 -39.32 16.73 -11.01
N ILE A 217 -39.80 17.37 -12.07
CA ILE A 217 -40.75 18.48 -11.98
C ILE A 217 -42.07 18.03 -11.34
N ASN A 218 -42.56 16.85 -11.74
CA ASN A 218 -43.75 16.24 -11.14
C ASN A 218 -43.50 15.87 -9.69
N ALA A 219 -42.35 15.24 -9.39
CA ALA A 219 -41.98 14.85 -8.03
C ALA A 219 -41.86 16.07 -7.08
N ALA A 220 -41.39 17.22 -7.58
CA ALA A 220 -41.32 18.45 -6.81
C ALA A 220 -42.67 19.19 -6.70
N GLY A 221 -43.72 18.73 -7.40
CA GLY A 221 -45.05 19.36 -7.37
C GLY A 221 -45.11 20.71 -8.09
N VAL A 222 -44.18 20.99 -9.01
CA VAL A 222 -44.02 22.30 -9.68
C VAL A 222 -44.28 22.24 -11.18
N ALA A 223 -45.05 21.25 -11.66
CA ALA A 223 -45.45 21.15 -13.07
C ALA A 223 -46.10 22.45 -13.59
N ALA A 224 -46.97 23.07 -12.79
CA ALA A 224 -47.60 24.35 -13.08
C ALA A 224 -46.79 25.58 -12.60
N GLY A 225 -45.55 25.39 -12.16
CA GLY A 225 -44.66 26.46 -11.68
C GLY A 225 -44.11 27.35 -12.78
N SER A 226 -43.32 28.35 -12.41
CA SER A 226 -42.53 29.14 -13.36
C SER A 226 -41.41 28.32 -13.98
N LEU A 227 -40.85 28.77 -15.11
CA LEU A 227 -39.68 28.14 -15.74
C LEU A 227 -38.52 27.98 -14.74
N ALA A 228 -38.25 29.01 -13.93
CA ALA A 228 -37.22 28.96 -12.90
C ALA A 228 -37.50 27.89 -11.83
N GLN A 229 -38.77 27.71 -11.42
CA GLN A 229 -39.15 26.66 -10.46
C GLN A 229 -38.96 25.26 -11.06
N ARG A 230 -39.33 25.06 -12.32
CA ARG A 230 -39.13 23.78 -13.02
C ARG A 230 -37.65 23.48 -13.23
N GLN A 231 -36.85 24.44 -13.68
CA GLN A 231 -35.40 24.32 -13.79
C GLN A 231 -34.75 23.96 -12.45
N ASN A 232 -35.16 24.64 -11.37
CA ASN A 232 -34.65 24.36 -10.04
C ASN A 232 -34.94 22.93 -9.58
N ALA A 233 -36.12 22.37 -9.90
CA ALA A 233 -36.45 20.98 -9.56
C ALA A 233 -35.50 19.98 -10.23
N VAL A 234 -35.14 20.19 -11.50
CA VAL A 234 -34.20 19.29 -12.21
C VAL A 234 -32.79 19.41 -11.65
N VAL A 235 -32.29 20.65 -11.48
CA VAL A 235 -30.95 20.90 -10.92
C VAL A 235 -30.84 20.40 -9.48
N ALA A 236 -31.91 20.49 -8.70
CA ALA A 236 -31.99 19.94 -7.35
C ALA A 236 -31.80 18.41 -7.34
N ALA A 237 -32.43 17.69 -8.27
CA ALA A 237 -32.28 16.24 -8.36
C ALA A 237 -30.86 15.84 -8.76
N MET A 238 -30.31 16.49 -9.80
CA MET A 238 -28.92 16.30 -10.23
C MET A 238 -27.93 16.57 -9.08
N SER A 239 -28.20 17.59 -8.27
CA SER A 239 -27.35 17.93 -7.12
C SER A 239 -27.36 16.85 -6.04
N VAL A 240 -28.49 16.18 -5.80
CA VAL A 240 -28.60 15.05 -4.85
C VAL A 240 -27.72 13.89 -5.33
N THR A 241 -27.90 13.44 -6.58
CA THR A 241 -27.12 12.36 -7.18
C THR A 241 -25.62 12.67 -7.18
N MET A 242 -25.22 13.84 -7.69
CA MET A 242 -23.81 14.20 -7.76
C MET A 242 -23.16 14.41 -6.40
N THR A 243 -23.92 14.75 -5.35
CA THR A 243 -23.38 14.81 -3.99
C THR A 243 -22.94 13.43 -3.49
N ARG A 244 -23.70 12.39 -3.81
CA ARG A 244 -23.37 11.00 -3.43
C ARG A 244 -22.25 10.41 -4.25
N VAL A 245 -22.35 10.55 -5.58
CA VAL A 245 -21.32 10.08 -6.52
C VAL A 245 -19.98 10.73 -6.19
N ASN A 246 -19.95 12.05 -5.98
CA ASN A 246 -18.73 12.73 -5.56
C ASN A 246 -18.19 12.17 -4.24
N GLY A 247 -19.01 11.76 -3.27
CA GLY A 247 -18.50 11.15 -2.04
C GLY A 247 -17.67 9.88 -2.27
N ILE A 248 -18.07 9.05 -3.25
CA ILE A 248 -17.33 7.83 -3.62
C ILE A 248 -16.00 8.19 -4.30
N PHE A 249 -16.05 9.07 -5.30
CA PHE A 249 -14.85 9.49 -6.05
C PHE A 249 -13.87 10.31 -5.20
N GLU A 250 -14.38 11.12 -4.27
CA GLU A 250 -13.58 11.89 -3.32
C GLU A 250 -12.85 10.94 -2.35
N ARG A 251 -13.51 9.88 -1.86
CA ARG A 251 -12.88 8.87 -0.98
C ARG A 251 -11.76 8.09 -1.69
N ASP A 252 -12.03 7.62 -2.91
CA ASP A 252 -11.15 6.66 -3.59
C ASP A 252 -10.07 7.30 -4.46
N PHE A 253 -10.29 8.51 -4.97
CA PHE A 253 -9.44 9.15 -6.00
C PHE A 253 -9.09 10.61 -5.71
N ALA A 254 -9.56 11.17 -4.59
CA ALA A 254 -9.50 12.61 -4.32
C ALA A 254 -10.02 13.45 -5.51
N LEU A 255 -11.12 13.00 -6.11
CA LEU A 255 -11.70 13.58 -7.31
C LEU A 255 -13.13 14.04 -7.05
N THR A 256 -13.47 15.24 -7.52
CA THR A 256 -14.82 15.80 -7.47
C THR A 256 -15.23 16.38 -8.82
N MET A 257 -16.53 16.37 -9.10
CA MET A 257 -17.14 16.90 -10.31
C MET A 257 -18.10 18.03 -9.94
N GLN A 258 -17.92 19.20 -10.58
CA GLN A 258 -18.75 20.39 -10.38
C GLN A 258 -19.52 20.73 -11.65
N MET A 259 -20.84 20.75 -11.56
CA MET A 259 -21.73 21.17 -12.63
C MET A 259 -21.48 22.63 -13.00
N ILE A 260 -21.18 22.87 -14.28
CA ILE A 260 -21.13 24.22 -14.85
C ILE A 260 -22.54 24.71 -15.20
N PRO A 261 -22.74 26.01 -15.54
CA PRO A 261 -24.02 26.46 -16.09
C PRO A 261 -24.45 25.64 -17.30
N ASN A 262 -25.54 24.89 -17.15
CA ASN A 262 -26.00 23.85 -18.09
C ASN A 262 -27.47 24.02 -18.52
N LEU A 263 -28.12 25.15 -18.23
CA LEU A 263 -29.52 25.39 -18.58
C LEU A 263 -29.87 25.13 -20.06
N PRO A 264 -29.02 25.45 -21.05
CA PRO A 264 -29.31 25.15 -22.46
C PRO A 264 -29.42 23.65 -22.78
N ILE A 265 -28.92 22.76 -21.91
CA ILE A 265 -28.90 21.30 -22.09
C ILE A 265 -29.73 20.57 -21.02
N ILE A 266 -30.56 21.32 -20.28
CA ILE A 266 -31.64 20.80 -19.43
C ILE A 266 -32.94 21.00 -20.20
N PHE A 267 -33.44 19.94 -20.82
CA PHE A 267 -34.62 20.01 -21.69
C PHE A 267 -35.93 19.95 -20.90
N LEU A 268 -36.88 20.82 -21.25
CA LEU A 268 -38.14 21.00 -20.51
C LEU A 268 -39.31 21.19 -21.47
N LEU A 269 -40.41 20.49 -21.24
CA LEU A 269 -41.65 20.74 -21.96
C LEU A 269 -42.49 21.84 -21.28
N PRO A 270 -43.08 22.78 -22.06
CA PRO A 270 -42.93 23.00 -23.51
C PRO A 270 -41.81 23.99 -23.90
N GLU A 271 -41.02 24.50 -22.95
CA GLU A 271 -40.11 25.65 -23.19
C GLU A 271 -38.95 25.35 -24.14
N ASN A 272 -38.32 24.20 -23.98
CA ASN A 272 -37.21 23.70 -24.77
C ASN A 272 -37.30 22.17 -24.86
N PRO A 273 -38.26 21.65 -25.65
CA PRO A 273 -38.34 20.21 -25.93
C PRO A 273 -37.03 19.72 -26.53
N ASP A 274 -36.73 18.45 -26.31
CA ASP A 274 -35.60 17.80 -26.97
C ASP A 274 -36.02 17.06 -28.25
N ASN A 275 -35.05 16.48 -28.94
CA ASN A 275 -35.26 15.45 -29.95
C ASN A 275 -34.33 14.28 -29.64
N LEU A 276 -34.18 13.95 -28.36
CA LEU A 276 -33.23 12.96 -27.88
C LEU A 276 -33.89 11.59 -27.81
N SER A 277 -33.09 10.56 -28.08
CA SER A 277 -33.53 9.17 -28.04
C SER A 277 -33.59 8.63 -26.59
N ASN A 278 -34.46 9.19 -25.74
CA ASN A 278 -34.55 8.89 -24.30
C ASN A 278 -34.59 7.38 -23.96
N ASN A 279 -35.30 6.56 -24.73
CA ASN A 279 -35.42 5.12 -24.51
C ASN A 279 -34.36 4.26 -25.21
N SER A 280 -33.32 4.87 -25.80
CA SER A 280 -32.24 4.16 -26.50
C SER A 280 -30.88 4.74 -26.12
N GLY A 281 -30.21 4.13 -25.14
CA GLY A 281 -28.88 4.57 -24.69
C GLY A 281 -27.84 4.60 -25.82
N SER A 282 -27.88 3.61 -26.72
CA SER A 282 -26.95 3.51 -27.87
C SER A 282 -27.14 4.61 -28.92
N ALA A 283 -28.37 5.12 -29.11
CA ALA A 283 -28.61 6.30 -29.94
C ALA A 283 -28.23 7.58 -29.17
N LEU A 284 -28.67 7.68 -27.91
CA LEU A 284 -28.49 8.86 -27.06
C LEU A 284 -27.02 9.22 -26.83
N ILE A 285 -26.13 8.23 -26.64
CA ILE A 285 -24.69 8.48 -26.51
C ILE A 285 -24.06 9.05 -27.79
N GLY A 286 -24.63 8.74 -28.96
CA GLY A 286 -24.22 9.30 -30.24
C GLY A 286 -24.65 10.75 -30.43
N GLU A 287 -25.82 11.10 -29.89
CA GLU A 287 -26.44 12.43 -29.99
C GLU A 287 -25.81 13.45 -29.02
N ILE A 288 -25.51 13.00 -27.79
CA ILE A 288 -25.27 13.91 -26.67
C ILE A 288 -24.00 14.77 -26.81
N GLN A 289 -22.96 14.27 -27.48
CA GLN A 289 -21.70 15.02 -27.66
C GLN A 289 -21.95 16.36 -28.37
N ALA A 290 -22.65 16.33 -29.50
CA ALA A 290 -22.94 17.53 -30.28
C ALA A 290 -23.90 18.47 -29.54
N VAL A 291 -24.87 17.91 -28.80
CA VAL A 291 -25.84 18.68 -28.01
C VAL A 291 -25.15 19.46 -26.90
N ILE A 292 -24.27 18.81 -26.13
CA ILE A 292 -23.52 19.46 -25.05
C ILE A 292 -22.56 20.51 -25.63
N ASP A 293 -21.84 20.19 -26.71
CA ASP A 293 -20.92 21.13 -27.35
C ASP A 293 -21.61 22.38 -27.87
N ALA A 294 -22.80 22.24 -28.46
CA ALA A 294 -23.59 23.37 -28.94
C ALA A 294 -24.19 24.20 -27.79
N GLY A 295 -24.62 23.55 -26.70
CA GLY A 295 -25.32 24.19 -25.60
C GLY A 295 -24.42 24.95 -24.62
N VAL A 296 -23.25 24.40 -24.26
CA VAL A 296 -22.35 25.00 -23.25
C VAL A 296 -20.94 25.31 -23.79
N GLY A 297 -20.58 24.80 -24.96
CA GLY A 297 -19.27 25.00 -25.59
C GLY A 297 -18.24 23.96 -25.18
N PHE A 298 -17.54 23.38 -26.17
CA PHE A 298 -16.55 22.31 -25.97
C PHE A 298 -15.47 22.65 -24.93
N SER A 299 -14.96 23.88 -24.87
CA SER A 299 -13.89 24.27 -23.91
C SER A 299 -14.39 24.49 -22.47
N SER A 300 -15.70 24.56 -22.26
CA SER A 300 -16.31 24.97 -20.98
C SER A 300 -16.36 23.84 -19.96
N TYR A 301 -16.21 22.59 -20.39
CA TYR A 301 -16.35 21.40 -19.54
C TYR A 301 -15.23 20.38 -19.78
N ASP A 302 -15.02 19.51 -18.80
CA ASP A 302 -13.98 18.49 -18.79
C ASP A 302 -14.56 17.08 -18.98
N ILE A 303 -15.79 16.87 -18.49
CA ILE A 303 -16.61 15.66 -18.64
C ILE A 303 -18.06 16.09 -18.90
N GLY A 304 -18.76 15.40 -19.79
CA GLY A 304 -20.19 15.58 -20.03
C GLY A 304 -20.93 14.25 -19.89
N HIS A 305 -22.19 14.34 -19.49
CA HIS A 305 -23.03 13.17 -19.20
C HIS A 305 -24.51 13.57 -19.37
N VAL A 306 -25.39 12.62 -19.70
CA VAL A 306 -26.84 12.87 -19.75
C VAL A 306 -27.62 11.90 -18.87
N PHE A 307 -28.61 12.43 -18.15
CA PHE A 307 -29.60 11.64 -17.43
C PHE A 307 -30.90 11.48 -18.23
N SER A 308 -31.43 10.26 -18.22
CA SER A 308 -32.63 9.86 -18.95
C SER A 308 -33.56 9.00 -18.12
N THR A 309 -34.76 8.74 -18.64
CA THR A 309 -35.70 7.78 -18.04
C THR A 309 -35.69 6.42 -18.75
N GLY A 310 -34.99 6.31 -19.89
CA GLY A 310 -34.67 5.02 -20.50
C GLY A 310 -33.80 4.20 -19.56
N GLY A 311 -34.20 2.97 -19.24
CA GLY A 311 -33.44 2.12 -18.32
C GLY A 311 -32.08 1.74 -18.87
N GLY A 312 -31.05 1.76 -18.02
CA GLY A 312 -29.70 1.30 -18.37
C GLY A 312 -28.66 2.41 -18.38
N GLY A 313 -27.49 2.09 -18.93
CA GLY A 313 -26.39 3.02 -19.05
C GLY A 313 -25.44 2.64 -20.19
N ILE A 314 -24.71 3.62 -20.69
CA ILE A 314 -23.61 3.40 -21.63
C ILE A 314 -22.65 4.59 -21.56
N ALA A 315 -21.36 4.31 -21.53
CA ALA A 315 -20.32 5.33 -21.49
C ALA A 315 -19.15 5.00 -22.41
N GLN A 316 -18.55 6.05 -22.96
CA GLN A 316 -17.29 5.95 -23.68
C GLN A 316 -16.15 5.80 -22.66
N LEU A 317 -15.34 4.74 -22.78
CA LEU A 317 -14.14 4.58 -21.96
C LEU A 317 -13.14 5.71 -22.19
N ASN A 318 -12.49 6.16 -21.11
CA ASN A 318 -11.42 7.16 -21.15
C ASN A 318 -11.86 8.48 -21.80
N SER A 319 -13.11 8.90 -21.56
CA SER A 319 -13.71 10.04 -22.29
C SER A 319 -13.32 11.42 -21.76
N PRO A 320 -13.22 11.71 -20.45
CA PRO A 320 -12.91 13.05 -19.95
C PRO A 320 -11.68 13.64 -20.62
N CYS A 321 -11.68 14.95 -20.84
CA CYS A 321 -10.57 15.67 -21.48
C CYS A 321 -10.32 15.35 -22.98
N THR A 322 -11.13 14.50 -23.62
CA THR A 322 -10.99 14.13 -25.03
C THR A 322 -12.01 14.83 -25.95
N GLY A 323 -11.96 14.55 -27.25
CA GLY A 323 -12.98 14.97 -28.23
C GLY A 323 -14.34 14.26 -28.07
N SER A 324 -14.43 13.24 -27.22
CA SER A 324 -15.66 12.45 -26.96
C SER A 324 -16.10 12.54 -25.50
N LYS A 325 -15.67 13.59 -24.79
CA LYS A 325 -15.81 13.75 -23.35
C LYS A 325 -17.25 13.89 -22.83
N ALA A 326 -18.24 14.10 -23.69
CA ALA A 326 -19.66 14.14 -23.31
C ALA A 326 -20.40 12.81 -23.48
N ARG A 327 -19.74 11.77 -23.98
CA ARG A 327 -20.35 10.46 -24.26
C ARG A 327 -20.53 9.60 -23.00
N GLY A 328 -21.47 9.98 -22.15
CA GLY A 328 -21.93 9.18 -21.02
C GLY A 328 -23.43 9.32 -20.84
N VAL A 329 -24.12 8.20 -20.64
CA VAL A 329 -25.57 8.11 -20.51
C VAL A 329 -25.87 7.26 -19.30
N THR A 330 -26.72 7.77 -18.40
CA THR A 330 -27.35 6.97 -17.35
C THR A 330 -28.85 7.19 -17.41
N GLY A 331 -29.64 6.14 -17.24
CA GLY A 331 -31.07 6.28 -17.14
C GLY A 331 -31.77 5.20 -16.32
N SER A 332 -32.94 5.59 -15.82
CA SER A 332 -33.80 4.73 -15.02
C SER A 332 -35.23 5.23 -15.11
N PRO A 333 -36.25 4.35 -15.18
CA PRO A 333 -37.65 4.75 -15.12
C PRO A 333 -38.03 5.49 -13.83
N SER A 334 -37.20 5.39 -12.79
CA SER A 334 -37.31 6.15 -11.54
C SER A 334 -35.91 6.53 -11.07
N PRO A 335 -35.35 7.63 -11.60
CA PRO A 335 -33.94 7.98 -11.42
C PRO A 335 -33.71 8.67 -10.06
N VAL A 336 -33.88 7.90 -8.98
CA VAL A 336 -33.75 8.35 -7.59
C VAL A 336 -33.14 7.27 -6.70
N GLY A 337 -32.46 7.70 -5.64
CA GLY A 337 -31.99 6.83 -4.57
C GLY A 337 -30.68 6.10 -4.89
N ASP A 338 -30.19 5.37 -3.89
CA ASP A 338 -28.91 4.66 -3.92
C ASP A 338 -28.72 3.73 -5.14
N PRO A 339 -29.71 2.93 -5.59
CA PRO A 339 -29.53 2.10 -6.79
C PRO A 339 -29.21 2.92 -8.04
N PHE A 340 -29.87 4.07 -8.22
CA PHE A 340 -29.57 4.96 -9.34
C PHE A 340 -28.18 5.62 -9.17
N ASP A 341 -27.90 6.15 -7.98
CA ASP A 341 -26.67 6.92 -7.73
C ASP A 341 -25.40 6.05 -7.76
N VAL A 342 -25.44 4.86 -7.13
CA VAL A 342 -24.27 3.98 -6.96
C VAL A 342 -24.17 2.93 -8.05
N ASP A 343 -25.24 2.19 -8.31
CA ASP A 343 -25.14 1.05 -9.23
C ASP A 343 -25.10 1.52 -10.68
N TYR A 344 -25.68 2.68 -11.01
CA TYR A 344 -25.77 3.16 -12.40
C TYR A 344 -24.86 4.39 -12.62
N VAL A 345 -25.11 5.51 -11.94
CA VAL A 345 -24.36 6.75 -12.25
C VAL A 345 -22.87 6.61 -11.93
N ALA A 346 -22.51 6.08 -10.75
CA ALA A 346 -21.10 5.86 -10.43
C ALA A 346 -20.43 4.79 -11.30
N HIS A 347 -21.20 3.80 -11.80
CA HIS A 347 -20.74 2.78 -12.74
C HIS A 347 -20.39 3.39 -14.11
N GLU A 348 -21.33 4.12 -14.71
CA GLU A 348 -21.13 4.76 -16.02
C GLU A 348 -20.05 5.85 -15.97
N MET A 349 -19.99 6.63 -14.88
CA MET A 349 -18.89 7.56 -14.69
C MET A 349 -17.56 6.82 -14.46
N GLY A 350 -17.56 5.65 -13.81
CA GLY A 350 -16.40 4.77 -13.70
C GLY A 350 -15.85 4.37 -15.07
N HIS A 351 -16.72 4.03 -16.01
CA HIS A 351 -16.34 3.81 -17.42
C HIS A 351 -15.76 5.06 -18.07
N GLN A 352 -16.40 6.23 -17.91
CA GLN A 352 -15.84 7.48 -18.44
C GLN A 352 -14.39 7.70 -17.95
N TYR A 353 -14.12 7.41 -16.67
CA TYR A 353 -12.76 7.47 -16.10
C TYR A 353 -11.85 6.27 -16.41
N GLY A 354 -12.30 5.31 -17.21
CA GLY A 354 -11.46 4.26 -17.79
C GLY A 354 -11.55 2.88 -17.16
N ALA A 355 -12.40 2.68 -16.14
CA ALA A 355 -12.58 1.36 -15.56
C ALA A 355 -13.40 0.44 -16.47
N THR A 356 -13.02 -0.83 -16.56
CA THR A 356 -13.77 -1.88 -17.25
C THR A 356 -14.43 -2.83 -16.25
N HIS A 357 -15.33 -3.67 -16.74
CA HIS A 357 -16.09 -4.62 -15.94
C HIS A 357 -15.24 -5.62 -15.15
N THR A 358 -15.65 -5.95 -13.93
CA THR A 358 -14.88 -6.84 -13.03
C THR A 358 -15.42 -8.26 -12.94
N GLN A 359 -16.65 -8.51 -13.39
CA GLN A 359 -17.30 -9.81 -13.35
C GLN A 359 -16.67 -10.82 -14.31
N VAL A 360 -16.60 -12.08 -13.88
CA VAL A 360 -16.15 -13.19 -14.71
C VAL A 360 -17.28 -13.87 -15.49
N ASN A 361 -18.53 -13.72 -15.06
CA ASN A 361 -19.67 -14.24 -15.82
C ASN A 361 -19.66 -13.66 -17.24
N ASN A 362 -20.29 -14.32 -18.21
CA ASN A 362 -20.19 -13.90 -19.61
C ASN A 362 -21.11 -12.72 -19.98
N CYS A 363 -21.72 -12.06 -19.01
CA CYS A 363 -22.65 -10.96 -19.22
C CYS A 363 -21.84 -9.67 -19.44
N GLN A 364 -21.58 -9.35 -20.71
CA GLN A 364 -20.82 -8.17 -21.15
C GLN A 364 -19.50 -7.97 -20.39
N ARG A 365 -18.82 -9.07 -20.05
CA ARG A 365 -17.56 -9.01 -19.30
C ARG A 365 -16.43 -8.40 -20.11
N SER A 366 -15.49 -7.85 -19.35
CA SER A 366 -14.16 -7.54 -19.85
C SER A 366 -13.19 -8.69 -19.61
N THR A 367 -12.48 -9.11 -20.64
CA THR A 367 -11.51 -10.23 -20.54
C THR A 367 -10.23 -9.86 -19.81
N VAL A 368 -9.91 -8.57 -19.69
CA VAL A 368 -8.67 -8.08 -19.06
C VAL A 368 -8.80 -7.81 -17.56
N SER A 369 -10.02 -7.61 -17.07
CA SER A 369 -10.33 -7.21 -15.68
C SER A 369 -11.34 -8.10 -14.96
N ALA A 370 -11.70 -9.26 -15.53
CA ALA A 370 -12.57 -10.27 -14.92
C ALA A 370 -11.95 -10.92 -13.66
N MET A 371 -11.90 -10.16 -12.57
CA MET A 371 -11.20 -10.49 -11.30
C MET A 371 -12.17 -10.89 -10.18
N GLU A 372 -13.48 -10.76 -10.37
CA GLU A 372 -14.48 -11.07 -9.34
C GLU A 372 -15.37 -12.25 -9.74
N PRO A 373 -15.72 -13.15 -8.78
CA PRO A 373 -16.59 -14.29 -9.05
C PRO A 373 -18.00 -13.88 -9.53
N GLY A 374 -18.66 -14.77 -10.27
CA GLY A 374 -20.05 -14.59 -10.72
C GLY A 374 -20.29 -13.23 -11.38
N SER A 375 -21.31 -12.52 -10.90
CA SER A 375 -21.69 -11.15 -11.28
C SER A 375 -20.91 -10.03 -10.60
N ALA A 376 -19.84 -10.35 -9.87
CA ALA A 376 -19.07 -9.41 -9.05
C ALA A 376 -19.87 -8.77 -7.90
N SER A 377 -19.19 -7.97 -7.08
CA SER A 377 -19.79 -7.25 -5.94
C SER A 377 -19.44 -5.77 -5.87
N THR A 378 -18.43 -5.30 -6.61
CA THR A 378 -18.03 -3.87 -6.63
C THR A 378 -18.79 -3.06 -7.68
N ILE A 379 -18.61 -1.73 -7.68
CA ILE A 379 -19.32 -0.78 -8.57
C ILE A 379 -19.24 -1.18 -10.04
N MET A 380 -18.09 -1.66 -10.53
CA MET A 380 -17.90 -2.06 -11.94
C MET A 380 -18.34 -3.50 -12.23
N GLY A 381 -19.03 -4.12 -11.27
CA GLY A 381 -19.68 -5.41 -11.39
C GLY A 381 -21.13 -5.29 -11.84
N TYR A 382 -21.76 -6.43 -12.11
CA TYR A 382 -23.15 -6.57 -12.54
C TYR A 382 -24.02 -7.20 -11.44
N ALA A 383 -23.77 -6.82 -10.18
CA ALA A 383 -24.53 -7.30 -9.03
C ALA A 383 -26.02 -7.01 -9.21
N GLY A 384 -26.84 -8.05 -9.06
CA GLY A 384 -28.30 -7.99 -9.21
C GLY A 384 -28.80 -8.20 -10.65
N ILE A 385 -27.89 -8.28 -11.63
CA ILE A 385 -28.24 -8.22 -13.04
C ILE A 385 -28.09 -9.57 -13.72
N CYS A 386 -26.92 -10.19 -13.61
CA CYS A 386 -26.59 -11.38 -14.39
C CYS A 386 -26.32 -12.61 -13.52
N SER A 387 -26.69 -13.78 -14.05
CA SER A 387 -26.43 -15.07 -13.42
C SER A 387 -25.02 -15.58 -13.76
N PRO A 388 -24.32 -16.30 -12.85
CA PRO A 388 -24.72 -16.54 -11.47
C PRO A 388 -24.50 -15.28 -10.62
N ASN A 389 -25.58 -14.84 -9.94
CA ASN A 389 -25.63 -13.56 -9.25
C ASN A 389 -25.05 -13.66 -7.84
N VAL A 390 -24.06 -12.82 -7.53
CA VAL A 390 -23.38 -12.82 -6.22
C VAL A 390 -24.21 -12.15 -5.14
N GLN A 391 -24.83 -11.02 -5.47
CA GLN A 391 -25.69 -10.23 -4.58
C GLN A 391 -26.57 -9.27 -5.39
N ASN A 392 -27.52 -8.58 -4.75
CA ASN A 392 -28.54 -7.80 -5.46
C ASN A 392 -28.14 -6.37 -5.83
N PHE A 393 -27.11 -5.80 -5.21
CA PHE A 393 -26.66 -4.42 -5.44
C PHE A 393 -25.15 -4.37 -5.38
N SER A 394 -24.52 -3.40 -6.02
CA SER A 394 -23.07 -3.23 -5.90
C SER A 394 -22.73 -2.62 -4.55
N ASP A 395 -21.66 -3.08 -3.92
CA ASP A 395 -21.09 -2.42 -2.76
C ASP A 395 -20.43 -1.10 -3.23
N ALA A 396 -20.63 0.01 -2.50
CA ALA A 396 -20.25 1.36 -2.95
C ALA A 396 -18.73 1.64 -2.86
N TYR A 397 -17.92 0.85 -3.55
CA TYR A 397 -16.48 1.03 -3.75
C TYR A 397 -16.01 0.37 -5.05
N PHE A 398 -14.85 0.79 -5.54
CA PHE A 398 -14.20 0.24 -6.72
C PHE A 398 -13.23 -0.88 -6.34
N HIS A 399 -13.23 -1.97 -7.12
CA HIS A 399 -12.22 -3.03 -7.04
C HIS A 399 -10.81 -2.47 -7.33
N ALA A 400 -9.78 -3.09 -6.78
CA ALA A 400 -8.38 -2.72 -6.98
C ALA A 400 -7.98 -2.57 -8.46
N ILE A 401 -8.56 -3.37 -9.36
CA ILE A 401 -8.30 -3.26 -10.81
C ILE A 401 -8.92 -2.00 -11.42
N SER A 402 -10.17 -1.69 -11.07
CA SER A 402 -10.87 -0.49 -11.52
C SER A 402 -10.17 0.77 -11.01
N LYS A 403 -9.72 0.75 -9.75
CA LYS A 403 -8.91 1.85 -9.19
C LYS A 403 -7.62 2.06 -9.96
N GLN A 404 -6.90 0.99 -10.28
CA GLN A 404 -5.67 1.06 -11.07
C GLN A 404 -5.92 1.63 -12.47
N GLN A 405 -7.01 1.25 -13.14
CA GLN A 405 -7.38 1.77 -14.46
C GLN A 405 -7.71 3.27 -14.41
N ILE A 406 -8.53 3.68 -13.44
CA ILE A 406 -8.90 5.08 -13.23
C ILE A 406 -7.68 5.94 -12.90
N ASP A 407 -6.82 5.50 -11.98
CA ASP A 407 -5.60 6.22 -11.61
C ASP A 407 -4.65 6.40 -12.80
N ASN A 408 -4.47 5.34 -13.61
CA ASN A 408 -3.66 5.42 -14.84
C ASN A 408 -4.24 6.44 -15.84
N PHE A 409 -5.57 6.45 -16.03
CA PHE A 409 -6.21 7.38 -16.94
C PHE A 409 -6.08 8.83 -16.43
N ILE A 410 -6.36 9.08 -15.15
CA ILE A 410 -6.24 10.40 -14.51
C ILE A 410 -4.81 10.94 -14.61
N ALA A 411 -3.80 10.08 -14.43
CA ALA A 411 -2.40 10.49 -14.56
C ALA A 411 -1.98 10.75 -16.03
N GLY A 412 -2.68 10.14 -16.99
CA GLY A 412 -2.45 10.29 -18.42
C GLY A 412 -3.48 11.19 -19.10
N GLY A 413 -4.32 10.58 -19.94
CA GLY A 413 -5.27 11.28 -20.83
C GLY A 413 -6.36 12.08 -20.11
N GLY A 414 -6.66 11.76 -18.85
CA GLY A 414 -7.66 12.43 -18.03
C GLY A 414 -7.13 13.62 -17.22
N ASN A 415 -5.89 14.07 -17.43
CA ASN A 415 -5.23 15.10 -16.59
C ASN A 415 -5.58 16.55 -16.96
N CYS A 416 -6.87 16.88 -17.18
CA CYS A 416 -7.33 18.25 -17.45
C CYS A 416 -8.02 18.93 -16.26
N SER A 417 -8.08 18.27 -15.11
CA SER A 417 -8.72 18.81 -13.91
C SER A 417 -7.99 20.02 -13.35
N GLN A 418 -8.74 20.83 -12.59
CA GLN A 418 -8.15 21.80 -11.69
C GLN A 418 -7.64 21.09 -10.44
N ASN A 419 -6.35 21.24 -10.17
CA ASN A 419 -5.66 20.50 -9.12
C ASN A 419 -5.31 21.44 -7.97
N VAL A 420 -5.66 21.04 -6.75
CA VAL A 420 -5.22 21.71 -5.51
C VAL A 420 -4.56 20.71 -4.58
N ALA A 421 -3.58 21.15 -3.80
CA ALA A 421 -3.00 20.30 -2.77
C ALA A 421 -4.05 20.01 -1.69
N ASN A 422 -4.29 18.74 -1.38
CA ASN A 422 -5.19 18.37 -0.27
C ASN A 422 -4.46 18.33 1.09
N ASN A 423 -3.12 18.47 1.08
CA ASN A 423 -2.23 18.41 2.24
C ASN A 423 -2.41 17.14 3.08
N ASN A 424 -2.84 16.06 2.45
CA ASN A 424 -3.02 14.76 3.06
C ASN A 424 -2.03 13.78 2.42
N PRO A 425 -0.97 13.36 3.12
CA PRO A 425 -0.04 12.35 2.61
C PRO A 425 -0.72 10.97 2.59
N ALA A 426 -0.39 10.17 1.58
CA ALA A 426 -0.98 8.85 1.46
C ALA A 426 -0.52 7.85 2.55
N PRO A 427 -1.33 6.84 2.86
CA PRO A 427 -0.93 5.73 3.72
C PRO A 427 0.35 5.05 3.23
N ILE A 428 1.18 4.57 4.15
CA ILE A 428 2.41 3.82 3.85
C ILE A 428 2.19 2.35 4.20
N ILE A 429 2.25 1.48 3.19
CA ILE A 429 2.15 0.02 3.36
C ILE A 429 3.57 -0.55 3.46
N GLN A 430 3.82 -1.35 4.50
CA GLN A 430 5.09 -2.07 4.63
C GLN A 430 5.20 -3.16 3.55
N PRO A 431 6.42 -3.53 3.11
CA PRO A 431 6.60 -4.58 2.11
C PRO A 431 5.88 -5.89 2.48
N LEU A 432 5.10 -6.42 1.55
CA LEU A 432 4.41 -7.70 1.71
C LEU A 432 5.33 -8.87 1.32
N GLN A 433 5.12 -10.02 1.96
CA GLN A 433 5.81 -11.28 1.63
C GLN A 433 4.91 -12.19 0.81
N ASN A 434 5.50 -12.97 -0.10
CA ASN A 434 4.79 -14.03 -0.81
C ASN A 434 4.85 -15.33 0.00
N PHE A 435 3.80 -16.15 -0.10
CA PHE A 435 3.68 -17.39 0.68
C PHE A 435 3.40 -18.60 -0.21
N THR A 436 3.81 -19.76 0.28
CA THR A 436 3.40 -21.07 -0.24
C THR A 436 2.66 -21.80 0.87
N ILE A 437 1.46 -22.29 0.56
CA ILE A 437 0.52 -22.89 1.51
C ILE A 437 0.03 -24.26 1.03
N PRO A 438 -0.39 -25.15 1.93
CA PRO A 438 -1.08 -26.39 1.56
C PRO A 438 -2.39 -26.12 0.83
N ALA A 439 -2.76 -26.98 -0.12
CA ALA A 439 -4.05 -26.94 -0.78
C ALA A 439 -5.20 -27.23 0.21
N SER A 440 -6.42 -26.81 -0.14
CA SER A 440 -7.64 -27.00 0.64
C SER A 440 -7.54 -26.58 2.11
N THR A 441 -6.73 -25.55 2.40
CA THR A 441 -6.44 -25.09 3.76
C THR A 441 -6.79 -23.60 3.91
N PRO A 442 -7.53 -23.20 4.96
CA PRO A 442 -7.79 -21.78 5.24
C PRO A 442 -6.51 -20.97 5.46
N PHE A 443 -6.56 -19.68 5.15
CA PHE A 443 -5.43 -18.78 5.38
C PHE A 443 -5.88 -17.36 5.71
N VAL A 444 -4.97 -16.56 6.26
CA VAL A 444 -5.20 -15.15 6.61
C VAL A 444 -4.15 -14.26 5.95
N LEU A 445 -4.58 -13.23 5.24
CA LEU A 445 -3.70 -12.20 4.72
C LEU A 445 -3.70 -11.00 5.64
N GLU A 446 -2.52 -10.48 5.97
CA GLU A 446 -2.32 -9.38 6.91
C GLU A 446 -1.43 -8.32 6.26
N ALA A 447 -1.83 -7.06 6.38
CA ALA A 447 -1.01 -5.92 5.98
C ALA A 447 -0.59 -5.11 7.21
N ASN A 448 0.59 -4.51 7.15
CA ASN A 448 0.98 -3.48 8.11
C ASN A 448 1.07 -2.15 7.36
N ALA A 449 0.27 -1.17 7.78
CA ALA A 449 0.27 0.15 7.19
C ALA A 449 0.17 1.23 8.26
N SER A 450 0.74 2.39 7.97
CA SER A 450 0.71 3.56 8.84
C SER A 450 0.23 4.78 8.06
N ASP A 451 -0.59 5.59 8.69
CA ASP A 451 -0.98 6.89 8.19
C ASP A 451 -0.04 7.97 8.74
N PRO A 452 0.60 8.81 7.91
CA PRO A 452 1.51 9.84 8.42
C PRO A 452 0.82 10.90 9.31
N ASN A 453 -0.50 11.08 9.18
CA ASN A 453 -1.30 11.94 10.04
C ASN A 453 -1.86 11.21 11.28
N GLY A 454 -1.67 9.89 11.37
CA GLY A 454 -2.10 9.06 12.50
C GLY A 454 -3.60 8.73 12.51
N GLY A 455 -4.33 8.91 11.41
CA GLY A 455 -5.75 8.56 11.37
C GLY A 455 -6.03 7.09 11.06
N ILE A 456 -7.32 6.75 11.09
CA ILE A 456 -7.80 5.37 11.06
C ILE A 456 -7.84 4.85 9.62
N LEU A 457 -6.98 3.89 9.32
CA LEU A 457 -6.92 3.24 8.02
C LEU A 457 -8.02 2.17 7.85
N THR A 458 -8.49 2.01 6.61
CA THR A 458 -9.28 0.84 6.19
C THR A 458 -8.58 0.07 5.08
N TYR A 459 -8.85 -1.22 5.01
CA TYR A 459 -8.17 -2.21 4.18
C TYR A 459 -9.19 -2.98 3.34
N THR A 460 -8.82 -3.27 2.10
CA THR A 460 -9.54 -4.18 1.22
C THR A 460 -8.54 -5.15 0.63
N TRP A 461 -8.71 -6.43 0.90
CA TRP A 461 -7.93 -7.51 0.29
C TRP A 461 -8.72 -8.13 -0.84
N GLU A 462 -8.17 -8.19 -2.05
CA GLU A 462 -8.87 -8.58 -3.27
C GLU A 462 -8.01 -9.51 -4.13
N GLN A 463 -8.66 -10.48 -4.78
CA GLN A 463 -7.97 -11.37 -5.72
C GLN A 463 -7.78 -10.66 -7.08
N MET A 464 -6.65 -10.93 -7.74
CA MET A 464 -6.22 -10.29 -8.98
C MET A 464 -5.93 -11.31 -10.10
N ASN A 465 -6.64 -12.43 -10.11
CA ASN A 465 -6.55 -13.48 -11.14
C ASN A 465 -7.62 -13.27 -12.22
N ASN A 466 -7.24 -13.03 -13.48
CA ASN A 466 -8.13 -12.69 -14.60
C ASN A 466 -8.38 -13.84 -15.60
N GLU A 467 -8.41 -15.10 -15.16
CA GLU A 467 -8.66 -16.21 -16.07
C GLU A 467 -10.17 -16.56 -16.15
N ILE A 468 -10.75 -16.45 -17.34
CA ILE A 468 -12.21 -16.55 -17.57
C ILE A 468 -12.73 -17.96 -17.93
N ASN A 469 -11.85 -18.92 -18.16
CA ASN A 469 -12.20 -20.25 -18.69
C ASN A 469 -12.51 -21.29 -17.58
N PHE A 470 -12.83 -20.82 -16.37
CA PHE A 470 -13.08 -21.68 -15.21
C PHE A 470 -14.55 -21.57 -14.74
N PRO A 471 -15.16 -22.67 -14.27
CA PRO A 471 -16.55 -22.68 -13.79
C PRO A 471 -16.81 -21.68 -12.66
N GLN A 472 -18.02 -21.12 -12.67
CA GLN A 472 -18.55 -20.18 -11.67
C GLN A 472 -19.98 -20.61 -11.26
N PRO A 473 -20.36 -20.62 -9.96
CA PRO A 473 -19.55 -20.26 -8.79
C PRO A 473 -18.27 -21.09 -8.65
N PRO A 474 -17.21 -20.55 -8.04
CA PRO A 474 -15.87 -21.17 -8.02
C PRO A 474 -15.91 -22.59 -7.44
N GLN A 475 -15.01 -23.45 -7.92
CA GLN A 475 -14.91 -24.85 -7.49
C GLN A 475 -13.49 -25.16 -6.99
N PRO A 476 -13.29 -26.10 -6.05
CA PRO A 476 -11.96 -26.39 -5.48
C PRO A 476 -10.92 -26.77 -6.54
N GLY A 477 -11.34 -27.50 -7.58
CA GLY A 477 -10.47 -27.92 -8.68
C GLY A 477 -10.10 -26.84 -9.70
N ASN A 478 -10.57 -25.60 -9.54
CA ASN A 478 -10.26 -24.52 -10.48
C ASN A 478 -8.76 -24.18 -10.42
N ALA A 479 -8.05 -24.40 -11.52
CA ALA A 479 -6.62 -24.05 -11.65
C ALA A 479 -6.38 -22.55 -11.98
N GLY A 480 -7.43 -21.79 -12.28
CA GLY A 480 -7.39 -20.36 -12.57
C GLY A 480 -8.74 -19.67 -12.28
N GLY A 481 -8.83 -18.36 -12.50
CA GLY A 481 -10.02 -17.53 -12.33
C GLY A 481 -10.33 -17.12 -10.89
N PRO A 482 -11.26 -16.18 -10.67
CA PRO A 482 -11.54 -15.69 -9.34
C PRO A 482 -12.22 -16.76 -8.46
N MET A 483 -11.67 -16.93 -7.26
CA MET A 483 -12.04 -17.90 -6.22
C MET A 483 -12.63 -17.23 -4.98
N PHE A 484 -12.32 -15.95 -4.76
CA PHE A 484 -12.71 -15.20 -3.57
C PHE A 484 -13.38 -13.88 -3.95
N ARG A 485 -14.62 -13.71 -3.52
CA ARG A 485 -15.38 -12.46 -3.64
C ARG A 485 -14.68 -11.28 -2.95
N SER A 486 -14.90 -10.05 -3.42
CA SER A 486 -14.49 -8.83 -2.72
C SER A 486 -15.51 -8.37 -1.67
N PHE A 487 -15.03 -7.73 -0.60
CA PHE A 487 -15.85 -7.20 0.50
C PHE A 487 -15.52 -5.73 0.78
N PHE A 488 -16.53 -4.99 1.24
CA PHE A 488 -16.41 -3.57 1.59
C PHE A 488 -15.19 -3.29 2.51
N PRO A 489 -14.47 -2.17 2.30
CA PRO A 489 -13.34 -1.78 3.15
C PRO A 489 -13.68 -1.82 4.64
N ASN A 490 -12.74 -2.29 5.46
CA ASN A 490 -12.90 -2.34 6.91
C ASN A 490 -11.56 -2.04 7.62
N ALA A 491 -11.52 -1.68 8.91
CA ALA A 491 -10.23 -1.38 9.56
C ALA A 491 -9.45 -2.60 10.10
N SER A 492 -9.89 -3.82 9.85
CA SER A 492 -9.02 -4.98 10.06
C SER A 492 -7.99 -5.00 8.94
N SER A 493 -6.71 -4.97 9.30
CA SER A 493 -5.66 -5.20 8.33
C SER A 493 -5.53 -6.67 7.90
N ALA A 494 -6.24 -7.56 8.62
CA ALA A 494 -6.32 -8.98 8.38
C ALA A 494 -7.63 -9.37 7.66
N ARG A 495 -7.55 -10.24 6.64
CA ARG A 495 -8.69 -10.91 6.01
C ARG A 495 -8.47 -12.43 5.96
N PHE A 496 -9.46 -13.18 6.43
CA PHE A 496 -9.50 -14.65 6.35
C PHE A 496 -10.08 -15.11 5.01
N PHE A 497 -9.56 -16.23 4.50
CA PHE A 497 -9.98 -16.87 3.26
C PHE A 497 -10.26 -18.36 3.50
N PRO A 498 -11.52 -18.83 3.31
CA PRO A 498 -12.73 -18.02 3.12
C PRO A 498 -13.02 -17.15 4.36
N ASN A 499 -14.09 -16.36 4.33
CA ASN A 499 -14.45 -15.54 5.50
C ASN A 499 -14.49 -16.36 6.80
N LEU A 500 -14.19 -15.70 7.92
CA LEU A 500 -14.01 -16.33 9.22
C LEU A 500 -15.23 -17.16 9.64
N ASN A 501 -16.46 -16.75 9.32
CA ASN A 501 -17.66 -17.52 9.68
C ASN A 501 -17.72 -18.88 8.96
N ALA A 502 -17.23 -18.97 7.72
CA ALA A 502 -17.14 -20.24 7.01
C ALA A 502 -16.09 -21.17 7.65
N ILE A 503 -14.99 -20.60 8.17
CA ILE A 503 -13.98 -21.36 8.93
C ILE A 503 -14.56 -21.85 10.26
N LEU A 504 -15.19 -20.95 11.03
CA LEU A 504 -15.75 -21.26 12.35
C LEU A 504 -16.94 -22.23 12.31
N SER A 505 -17.58 -22.43 11.16
CA SER A 505 -18.62 -23.45 10.98
C SER A 505 -18.08 -24.80 10.54
N GLY A 506 -16.77 -24.93 10.28
CA GLY A 506 -16.15 -26.13 9.73
C GLY A 506 -16.44 -26.36 8.23
N ALA A 507 -17.24 -25.49 7.60
CA ALA A 507 -17.56 -25.61 6.18
C ALA A 507 -16.34 -25.32 5.29
N ASN A 508 -15.46 -24.41 5.73
CA ASN A 508 -14.24 -24.00 5.02
C ASN A 508 -14.46 -23.56 3.57
N GLN A 509 -15.68 -23.15 3.22
CA GLN A 509 -16.03 -22.52 1.95
C GLN A 509 -17.38 -21.79 2.05
N THR A 510 -17.62 -20.88 1.12
CA THR A 510 -18.96 -20.39 0.77
C THR A 510 -19.20 -20.58 -0.73
N THR A 511 -20.38 -20.21 -1.22
CA THR A 511 -20.65 -20.20 -2.67
C THR A 511 -19.62 -19.37 -3.47
N TRP A 512 -19.08 -18.30 -2.89
CA TRP A 512 -18.24 -17.31 -3.58
C TRP A 512 -16.82 -17.18 -3.04
N GLU A 513 -16.46 -18.04 -2.09
CA GLU A 513 -15.12 -18.13 -1.51
C GLU A 513 -14.76 -19.60 -1.32
N VAL A 514 -13.91 -20.13 -2.19
CA VAL A 514 -13.57 -21.54 -2.24
C VAL A 514 -12.05 -21.74 -2.21
N LEU A 515 -11.59 -22.67 -1.37
CA LEU A 515 -10.17 -22.99 -1.25
C LEU A 515 -9.71 -23.89 -2.42
N PRO A 516 -8.61 -23.55 -3.11
CA PRO A 516 -8.09 -24.39 -4.20
C PRO A 516 -7.61 -25.76 -3.68
N SER A 517 -7.98 -26.84 -4.35
CA SER A 517 -7.52 -28.21 -4.08
C SER A 517 -6.39 -28.67 -5.03
N VAL A 518 -5.80 -27.75 -5.81
CA VAL A 518 -4.81 -28.00 -6.86
C VAL A 518 -3.61 -27.06 -6.71
N ASP A 519 -2.51 -27.36 -7.41
CA ASP A 519 -1.38 -26.44 -7.53
C ASP A 519 -1.84 -25.16 -8.23
N ARG A 520 -1.62 -24.01 -7.58
CA ARG A 520 -2.15 -22.77 -8.09
C ARG A 520 -1.41 -21.54 -7.56
N THR A 521 -1.26 -20.54 -8.40
CA THR A 521 -0.80 -19.20 -8.01
C THR A 521 -2.01 -18.26 -7.88
N LEU A 522 -2.24 -17.77 -6.66
CA LEU A 522 -3.24 -16.76 -6.34
C LEU A 522 -2.54 -15.40 -6.24
N ASN A 523 -3.03 -14.43 -7.01
CA ASN A 523 -2.56 -13.05 -6.95
C ASN A 523 -3.51 -12.26 -6.06
N PHE A 524 -2.99 -11.54 -5.07
CA PHE A 524 -3.77 -10.69 -4.19
C PHE A 524 -3.24 -9.26 -4.19
N ALA A 525 -4.14 -8.32 -3.93
CA ALA A 525 -3.82 -6.94 -3.65
C ALA A 525 -4.50 -6.47 -2.37
N VAL A 526 -3.80 -5.61 -1.62
CA VAL A 526 -4.39 -4.83 -0.55
C VAL A 526 -4.48 -3.37 -0.99
N THR A 527 -5.66 -2.77 -0.86
CA THR A 527 -5.85 -1.32 -0.95
C THR A 527 -6.07 -0.77 0.46
N VAL A 528 -5.25 0.21 0.84
CA VAL A 528 -5.32 0.90 2.13
C VAL A 528 -5.80 2.33 1.90
N ARG A 529 -6.81 2.76 2.65
CA ARG A 529 -7.42 4.11 2.57
C ARG A 529 -7.28 4.80 3.91
N ASP A 530 -6.93 6.08 3.89
CA ASP A 530 -6.94 6.91 5.10
C ASP A 530 -8.33 7.36 5.53
N ASN A 531 -9.29 7.39 4.58
CA ASN A 531 -10.62 7.98 4.74
C ASN A 531 -10.61 9.41 5.30
N GLN A 532 -9.51 10.14 5.14
CA GLN A 532 -9.28 11.45 5.75
C GLN A 532 -9.37 12.57 4.72
N THR A 533 -9.70 13.77 5.22
CA THR A 533 -9.76 15.08 4.56
C THR A 533 -11.08 15.49 3.90
N ILE A 534 -11.41 16.76 4.13
CA ILE A 534 -12.47 17.49 3.43
C ILE A 534 -12.17 17.69 1.94
N LEU A 535 -10.91 17.50 1.52
CA LEU A 535 -10.42 17.58 0.14
C LEU A 535 -10.01 16.20 -0.41
N GLY A 536 -10.80 15.16 -0.09
CA GLY A 536 -10.69 13.82 -0.68
C GLY A 536 -9.55 12.93 -0.17
N GLY A 537 -9.87 11.66 0.10
CA GLY A 537 -8.97 10.68 0.73
C GLY A 537 -7.77 10.30 -0.13
N GLN A 538 -6.75 9.74 0.52
CA GLN A 538 -5.62 9.11 -0.18
C GLN A 538 -5.67 7.59 -0.01
N THR A 539 -5.17 6.91 -1.03
CA THR A 539 -5.08 5.45 -1.03
C THR A 539 -3.68 4.99 -1.42
N ASN A 540 -3.30 3.81 -0.96
CA ASN A 540 -2.10 3.11 -1.39
C ASN A 540 -2.42 1.63 -1.64
N ARG A 541 -1.60 0.95 -2.44
CA ARG A 541 -1.83 -0.43 -2.87
C ARG A 541 -0.53 -1.22 -2.84
N ALA A 542 -0.63 -2.48 -2.39
CA ALA A 542 0.47 -3.43 -2.46
C ALA A 542 -0.04 -4.79 -2.98
N ASN A 543 0.82 -5.52 -3.68
CA ASN A 543 0.53 -6.84 -4.23
C ASN A 543 1.27 -7.92 -3.45
N MET A 544 0.72 -9.13 -3.43
CA MET A 544 1.42 -10.33 -3.00
C MET A 544 0.91 -11.57 -3.74
N VAL A 545 1.68 -12.65 -3.65
CA VAL A 545 1.38 -13.94 -4.27
C VAL A 545 1.26 -15.02 -3.19
N VAL A 546 0.25 -15.87 -3.34
CA VAL A 546 0.05 -17.07 -2.54
C VAL A 546 0.01 -18.27 -3.47
N ASN A 547 0.94 -19.21 -3.30
CA ASN A 547 0.94 -20.47 -4.05
C ASN A 547 0.30 -21.57 -3.21
N THR A 548 -0.71 -22.28 -3.74
CA THR A 548 -1.20 -23.53 -3.15
C THR A 548 -0.44 -24.70 -3.73
N VAL A 549 -0.15 -25.70 -2.90
CA VAL A 549 0.55 -26.93 -3.30
C VAL A 549 -0.34 -28.13 -3.06
N ALA A 550 -0.76 -28.84 -4.11
CA ALA A 550 -1.63 -30.01 -4.05
C ALA A 550 -0.98 -31.22 -3.35
N ALA A 551 0.36 -31.29 -3.40
CA ALA A 551 1.13 -32.32 -2.68
C ALA A 551 1.14 -32.10 -1.15
N ALA A 552 0.63 -30.96 -0.66
CA ALA A 552 0.46 -30.66 0.76
C ALA A 552 -1.00 -30.27 1.05
N GLY A 553 -1.50 -30.61 2.24
CA GLY A 553 -2.86 -30.31 2.68
C GLY A 553 -3.86 -31.46 2.52
N PRO A 554 -5.08 -31.29 3.05
CA PRO A 554 -5.49 -30.17 3.89
C PRO A 554 -4.83 -30.22 5.28
N PHE A 555 -4.37 -29.07 5.78
CA PHE A 555 -3.94 -28.91 7.16
C PHE A 555 -5.18 -28.71 8.03
N VAL A 556 -5.39 -29.59 9.02
CA VAL A 556 -6.66 -29.68 9.76
C VAL A 556 -6.42 -29.92 11.25
N VAL A 557 -7.07 -29.16 12.13
CA VAL A 557 -7.14 -29.41 13.57
C VAL A 557 -8.11 -30.56 13.84
N THR A 558 -7.60 -31.65 14.40
CA THR A 558 -8.35 -32.91 14.59
C THR A 558 -8.88 -33.09 16.01
N SER A 559 -8.51 -32.22 16.95
CA SER A 559 -8.95 -32.28 18.35
C SER A 559 -9.98 -31.19 18.70
N GLN A 560 -10.67 -31.36 19.83
CA GLN A 560 -11.70 -30.43 20.33
C GLN A 560 -12.89 -30.25 19.37
N ASN A 561 -13.15 -31.23 18.50
CA ASN A 561 -14.27 -31.23 17.55
C ASN A 561 -15.52 -31.97 18.08
N ASN A 562 -15.74 -31.94 19.40
CA ASN A 562 -16.90 -32.55 20.04
C ASN A 562 -17.64 -31.53 20.91
N ALA A 563 -18.96 -31.45 20.77
CA ALA A 563 -19.79 -30.57 21.58
C ALA A 563 -19.76 -30.95 23.08
N GLY A 564 -19.85 -29.94 23.95
CA GLY A 564 -19.97 -30.14 25.40
C GLY A 564 -18.65 -30.42 26.14
N LEU A 565 -17.51 -30.42 25.46
CA LEU A 565 -16.20 -30.59 26.09
C LEU A 565 -15.96 -29.53 27.19
N GLN A 566 -15.48 -29.98 28.35
CA GLN A 566 -15.19 -29.13 29.51
C GLN A 566 -13.73 -29.27 29.95
N TRP A 567 -13.02 -28.15 30.10
CA TRP A 567 -11.62 -28.07 30.48
C TRP A 567 -11.44 -27.32 31.79
N PRO A 568 -11.10 -27.99 32.89
CA PRO A 568 -10.72 -27.31 34.11
C PRO A 568 -9.43 -26.51 33.92
N GLN A 569 -9.37 -25.29 34.43
CA GLN A 569 -8.18 -24.42 34.40
C GLN A 569 -6.92 -25.14 34.91
N GLY A 570 -5.76 -24.81 34.33
CA GLY A 570 -4.47 -25.35 34.74
C GLY A 570 -4.26 -26.83 34.43
N THR A 571 -5.23 -27.52 33.80
CA THR A 571 -5.04 -28.90 33.34
C THR A 571 -4.22 -28.97 32.07
N ASN A 572 -3.54 -30.10 31.86
CA ASN A 572 -2.87 -30.40 30.60
C ASN A 572 -3.90 -30.94 29.60
N GLN A 573 -3.89 -30.41 28.38
CA GLN A 573 -4.71 -30.89 27.28
C GLN A 573 -3.85 -31.04 26.03
N THR A 574 -4.17 -32.03 25.20
CA THR A 574 -3.46 -32.26 23.93
C THR A 574 -4.24 -31.66 22.79
N ILE A 575 -3.57 -30.85 21.99
CA ILE A 575 -4.05 -30.35 20.70
C ILE A 575 -3.41 -31.20 19.60
N THR A 576 -4.21 -31.70 18.65
CA THR A 576 -3.73 -32.51 17.53
C THR A 576 -4.17 -31.94 16.20
N TRP A 577 -3.34 -32.07 15.17
CA TRP A 577 -3.64 -31.64 13.81
C TRP A 577 -2.96 -32.55 12.78
N ASN A 578 -3.46 -32.51 11.54
CA ASN A 578 -2.80 -33.16 10.41
C ASN A 578 -1.71 -32.24 9.84
N VAL A 579 -0.44 -32.66 9.95
CA VAL A 579 0.71 -31.94 9.38
C VAL A 579 0.62 -31.84 7.86
N ALA A 580 0.00 -32.83 7.20
CA ALA A 580 -0.35 -32.78 5.78
C ALA A 580 0.78 -32.31 4.82
N GLY A 581 2.04 -32.70 5.07
CA GLY A 581 3.18 -32.35 4.21
C GLY A 581 3.65 -30.89 4.30
N THR A 582 3.12 -30.07 5.22
CA THR A 582 3.48 -28.64 5.33
C THR A 582 4.90 -28.38 5.80
N THR A 583 5.56 -29.36 6.40
CA THR A 583 6.99 -29.28 6.79
C THR A 583 7.94 -29.48 5.60
N ALA A 584 7.42 -29.88 4.44
CA ALA A 584 8.15 -30.13 3.20
C ALA A 584 7.40 -29.52 2.01
N ASN A 585 7.57 -30.09 0.80
CA ASN A 585 6.80 -29.79 -0.41
C ASN A 585 6.77 -28.29 -0.80
N GLY A 586 7.81 -27.53 -0.44
CA GLY A 586 7.91 -26.09 -0.72
C GLY A 586 7.14 -25.20 0.26
N VAL A 587 6.25 -25.75 1.09
CA VAL A 587 5.60 -25.01 2.20
C VAL A 587 6.60 -24.76 3.34
N ASN A 588 7.47 -25.74 3.61
CA ASN A 588 8.65 -25.63 4.48
C ASN A 588 8.39 -24.93 5.82
N THR A 589 7.28 -25.27 6.48
CA THR A 589 6.85 -24.67 7.76
C THR A 589 7.03 -25.70 8.88
N PRO A 590 8.23 -25.78 9.49
CA PRO A 590 8.57 -26.79 10.50
C PRO A 590 7.97 -26.54 11.88
N PHE A 591 7.37 -25.36 12.11
CA PHE A 591 6.80 -24.98 13.40
C PHE A 591 5.39 -24.42 13.24
N VAL A 592 4.60 -24.48 14.32
CA VAL A 592 3.26 -23.88 14.43
C VAL A 592 3.14 -23.02 15.68
N ASP A 593 2.16 -22.13 15.66
CA ASP A 593 1.68 -21.38 16.82
C ASP A 593 0.24 -21.81 17.13
N ILE A 594 -0.10 -21.91 18.42
CA ILE A 594 -1.43 -22.34 18.89
C ILE A 594 -2.05 -21.22 19.71
N PHE A 595 -3.25 -20.81 19.31
CA PHE A 595 -4.00 -19.74 19.94
C PHE A 595 -5.36 -20.23 20.45
N MET A 596 -5.90 -19.51 21.42
CA MET A 596 -7.24 -19.72 21.95
C MET A 596 -8.08 -18.45 21.88
N SER A 597 -9.35 -18.67 21.53
CA SER A 597 -10.44 -17.71 21.60
C SER A 597 -11.31 -17.98 22.82
N THR A 598 -11.93 -16.93 23.35
CA THR A 598 -12.99 -17.01 24.38
C THR A 598 -14.34 -16.49 23.90
N ASN A 599 -14.44 -16.05 22.64
CA ASN A 599 -15.62 -15.40 22.06
C ASN A 599 -16.11 -16.12 20.80
N GLY A 600 -16.08 -17.45 20.79
CA GLY A 600 -16.56 -18.29 19.69
C GLY A 600 -15.66 -18.33 18.47
N GLY A 601 -14.41 -17.84 18.57
CA GLY A 601 -13.46 -17.78 17.46
C GLY A 601 -13.42 -16.44 16.72
N GLN A 602 -14.16 -15.42 17.17
CA GLN A 602 -14.13 -14.10 16.54
C GLN A 602 -12.76 -13.41 16.66
N THR A 603 -12.04 -13.68 17.75
CA THR A 603 -10.64 -13.25 17.97
C THR A 603 -9.85 -14.33 18.71
N PHE A 604 -8.54 -14.41 18.49
CA PHE A 604 -7.64 -15.39 19.11
C PHE A 604 -6.51 -14.73 19.92
N PRO A 605 -6.80 -13.99 21.01
CA PRO A 605 -5.80 -13.21 21.73
C PRO A 605 -4.90 -14.01 22.69
N ILE A 606 -5.26 -15.27 23.03
CA ILE A 606 -4.55 -16.06 24.02
C ILE A 606 -3.54 -16.97 23.31
N LEU A 607 -2.25 -16.76 23.53
CA LEU A 607 -1.20 -17.63 23.01
C LEU A 607 -0.99 -18.83 23.94
N LEU A 608 -1.24 -20.04 23.45
CA LEU A 608 -1.11 -21.29 24.20
C LEU A 608 0.22 -22.01 23.95
N ALA A 609 0.73 -21.91 22.72
CA ALA A 609 2.03 -22.43 22.34
C ALA A 609 2.60 -21.61 21.18
N SER A 610 3.92 -21.45 21.10
CA SER A 610 4.56 -20.71 20.02
C SER A 610 5.85 -21.35 19.54
N GLN A 611 6.01 -21.36 18.22
CA GLN A 611 7.15 -21.96 17.53
C GLN A 611 7.41 -23.41 17.98
N VAL A 612 6.34 -24.17 18.19
CA VAL A 612 6.41 -25.61 18.55
C VAL A 612 6.53 -26.45 17.28
N PRO A 613 7.17 -27.64 17.32
CA PRO A 613 7.30 -28.49 16.15
C PRO A 613 5.96 -28.76 15.47
N ASN A 614 5.95 -28.68 14.13
CA ASN A 614 4.81 -29.05 13.32
C ASN A 614 4.79 -30.56 13.09
N ASP A 615 4.58 -31.32 14.16
CA ASP A 615 4.63 -32.79 14.19
C ASP A 615 3.26 -33.46 14.43
N GLY A 616 2.21 -32.65 14.56
CA GLY A 616 0.82 -33.08 14.65
C GLY A 616 0.25 -33.13 16.06
N SER A 617 1.03 -32.81 17.10
CA SER A 617 0.54 -32.81 18.47
C SER A 617 1.33 -31.88 19.40
N GLU A 618 0.64 -31.11 20.24
CA GLU A 618 1.26 -30.33 21.33
C GLU A 618 0.44 -30.43 22.61
N VAL A 619 1.10 -30.53 23.75
CA VAL A 619 0.47 -30.49 25.07
C VAL A 619 0.49 -29.06 25.59
N ILE A 620 -0.68 -28.49 25.85
CA ILE A 620 -0.85 -27.14 26.39
C ILE A 620 -1.39 -27.18 27.82
N THR A 621 -1.25 -26.07 28.51
CA THR A 621 -1.91 -25.82 29.79
C THR A 621 -3.15 -24.97 29.56
N VAL A 622 -4.30 -25.45 30.06
CA VAL A 622 -5.57 -24.72 29.96
C VAL A 622 -5.43 -23.38 30.69
N PRO A 623 -5.67 -22.24 30.01
CA PRO A 623 -5.49 -20.92 30.60
C PRO A 623 -6.55 -20.63 31.66
N THR A 624 -6.38 -19.53 32.40
CA THR A 624 -7.31 -19.11 33.46
C THR A 624 -8.53 -18.35 32.95
N ASN A 625 -8.69 -18.19 31.63
CA ASN A 625 -9.82 -17.49 31.02
C ASN A 625 -11.05 -18.41 30.92
N ILE A 626 -11.99 -18.29 31.86
CA ILE A 626 -13.26 -19.02 31.84
C ILE A 626 -14.11 -18.53 30.67
N SER A 627 -14.62 -19.46 29.86
CA SER A 627 -15.57 -19.18 28.78
C SER A 627 -16.31 -20.46 28.41
N SER A 628 -17.56 -20.34 27.94
CA SER A 628 -18.34 -21.44 27.37
C SER A 628 -18.26 -21.53 25.84
N THR A 629 -17.53 -20.60 25.20
CA THR A 629 -17.45 -20.46 23.73
C THR A 629 -16.00 -20.48 23.25
N SER A 630 -15.17 -21.30 23.85
CA SER A 630 -13.75 -21.33 23.52
C SER A 630 -13.48 -22.06 22.20
N ARG A 631 -12.46 -21.59 21.46
CA ARG A 631 -11.98 -22.19 20.20
C ARG A 631 -10.45 -22.23 20.16
N ILE A 632 -9.88 -23.21 19.48
CA ILE A 632 -8.44 -23.38 19.26
C ILE A 632 -8.13 -23.16 17.79
N MET A 633 -7.13 -22.33 17.52
CA MET A 633 -6.54 -22.14 16.19
C MET A 633 -5.11 -22.67 16.21
N VAL A 634 -4.75 -23.44 15.18
CA VAL A 634 -3.36 -23.80 14.89
C VAL A 634 -2.96 -23.10 13.60
N ARG A 635 -1.89 -22.29 13.65
CA ARG A 635 -1.38 -21.50 12.51
C ARG A 635 0.07 -21.88 12.22
N GLY A 636 0.43 -21.96 10.94
CA GLY A 636 1.83 -22.15 10.54
C GLY A 636 2.71 -20.99 11.03
N HIS A 637 3.81 -21.29 11.74
CA HIS A 637 4.70 -20.26 12.26
C HIS A 637 5.40 -19.52 11.12
N GLN A 638 5.31 -18.18 11.10
CA GLN A 638 5.77 -17.34 9.98
C GLN A 638 5.16 -17.72 8.62
N ASN A 639 3.97 -18.33 8.62
CA ASN A 639 3.19 -18.59 7.44
C ASN A 639 1.74 -18.11 7.67
N ILE A 640 0.92 -18.16 6.61
CA ILE A 640 -0.44 -17.61 6.60
C ILE A 640 -1.54 -18.67 6.70
N PHE A 641 -1.21 -19.95 6.50
CA PHE A 641 -2.19 -21.03 6.61
C PHE A 641 -2.54 -21.34 8.07
N LEU A 642 -3.78 -21.76 8.30
CA LEU A 642 -4.32 -22.07 9.61
C LEU A 642 -5.50 -23.04 9.51
N ASP A 643 -5.89 -23.59 10.66
CA ASP A 643 -7.21 -24.19 10.83
C ASP A 643 -7.72 -24.00 12.27
N VAL A 644 -9.03 -24.10 12.46
CA VAL A 644 -9.73 -23.90 13.74
C VAL A 644 -10.59 -25.11 14.03
N ASN A 645 -10.58 -25.59 15.28
CA ASN A 645 -11.47 -26.67 15.70
C ASN A 645 -12.95 -26.32 15.44
N ASP A 646 -13.83 -27.27 15.13
CA ASP A 646 -15.20 -27.01 14.63
C ASP A 646 -16.21 -26.58 15.70
N PHE A 647 -16.00 -26.98 16.95
CA PHE A 647 -17.00 -26.82 18.02
C PHE A 647 -16.51 -25.93 19.16
N ASN A 648 -17.44 -25.20 19.77
CA ASN A 648 -17.17 -24.52 21.03
C ASN A 648 -16.95 -25.53 22.16
N PHE A 649 -15.98 -25.25 23.03
CA PHE A 649 -15.80 -25.95 24.30
C PHE A 649 -15.78 -24.96 25.48
N SER A 650 -15.96 -25.47 26.69
CA SER A 650 -15.93 -24.65 27.89
C SER A 650 -14.62 -24.79 28.65
N VAL A 651 -14.08 -23.68 29.12
CA VAL A 651 -13.08 -23.64 30.19
C VAL A 651 -13.82 -23.35 31.50
N THR A 652 -13.61 -24.21 32.50
CA THR A 652 -14.30 -24.16 33.79
C THR A 652 -13.34 -23.89 34.94
N SER A 653 -13.85 -23.32 36.04
CA SER A 653 -13.08 -23.13 37.26
C SER A 653 -12.47 -24.45 37.72
N ALA A 654 -11.19 -24.45 38.05
CA ALA A 654 -10.54 -25.61 38.64
C ALA A 654 -10.96 -25.83 40.10
N SER A 655 -10.91 -27.08 40.55
CA SER A 655 -10.76 -27.40 41.97
C SER A 655 -9.37 -26.97 42.47
N SER A 656 -9.13 -26.99 43.79
CA SER A 656 -7.85 -26.60 44.39
C SER A 656 -6.69 -27.37 43.74
N SER A 657 -5.90 -26.68 42.91
CA SER A 657 -4.87 -27.26 42.05
C SER A 657 -3.84 -26.21 41.63
N PHE A 658 -2.95 -26.58 40.72
CA PHE A 658 -1.94 -25.69 40.15
C PHE A 658 -1.82 -25.91 38.63
N GLY A 659 -1.21 -24.94 37.96
CA GLY A 659 -0.84 -25.01 36.55
C GLY A 659 0.57 -24.47 36.32
N ILE A 660 1.16 -24.88 35.20
CA ILE A 660 2.45 -24.38 34.72
C ILE A 660 2.36 -24.01 33.24
N GLN A 661 2.97 -22.91 32.83
CA GLN A 661 3.00 -22.49 31.43
C GLN A 661 4.22 -21.61 31.16
N PHE A 662 4.59 -21.39 29.91
CA PHE A 662 5.56 -20.34 29.55
C PHE A 662 4.97 -18.93 29.74
N ALA A 663 5.81 -17.90 29.57
CA ALA A 663 5.41 -16.50 29.74
C ALA A 663 4.41 -15.94 28.70
N GLN A 664 3.82 -16.78 27.83
CA GLN A 664 2.88 -16.40 26.76
C GLN A 664 3.42 -15.31 25.83
N GLN A 665 4.74 -15.32 25.61
CA GLN A 665 5.43 -14.42 24.68
C GLN A 665 6.06 -15.25 23.56
N ALA A 666 5.89 -14.84 22.31
CA ALA A 666 6.51 -15.50 21.17
C ALA A 666 8.04 -15.55 21.35
N GLY A 667 8.66 -16.69 21.03
CA GLY A 667 10.09 -16.93 21.24
C GLY A 667 10.51 -17.29 22.67
N GLU A 668 9.60 -17.26 23.66
CA GLU A 668 9.93 -17.74 25.02
C GLU A 668 9.79 -19.26 25.16
N GLN A 669 8.98 -19.93 24.35
CA GLN A 669 8.82 -21.39 24.41
C GLN A 669 9.93 -22.13 23.65
N ASN A 670 10.40 -21.59 22.52
CA ASN A 670 11.47 -22.15 21.70
C ASN A 670 12.64 -21.16 21.61
N LYS A 671 13.84 -21.57 22.02
CA LYS A 671 15.05 -20.74 21.95
C LYS A 671 16.14 -21.46 21.16
N SER A 672 16.87 -20.70 20.35
CA SER A 672 17.97 -21.22 19.54
C SER A 672 19.33 -20.84 20.14
N ILE A 673 20.27 -21.78 20.17
CA ILE A 673 21.65 -21.57 20.64
C ILE A 673 22.66 -22.36 19.80
N CYS A 674 23.94 -22.00 19.90
CA CYS A 674 25.03 -22.85 19.43
C CYS A 674 25.41 -23.95 20.41
N PRO A 675 26.07 -25.02 19.94
CA PRO A 675 26.80 -25.94 20.80
C PRO A 675 27.75 -25.20 21.74
N GLY A 676 27.70 -25.50 23.04
CA GLY A 676 28.47 -24.79 24.08
C GLY A 676 27.77 -23.56 24.65
N GLY A 677 26.65 -23.13 24.07
CA GLY A 677 25.87 -21.98 24.50
C GLY A 677 24.95 -22.26 25.68
N SER A 678 24.27 -21.21 26.12
CA SER A 678 23.27 -21.26 27.19
C SER A 678 22.02 -20.46 26.82
N ALA A 679 20.88 -20.86 27.39
CA ALA A 679 19.60 -20.19 27.26
C ALA A 679 18.89 -20.16 28.62
N SER A 680 17.98 -19.21 28.80
CA SER A 680 17.16 -19.11 30.00
C SER A 680 15.69 -19.03 29.61
N TYR A 681 14.83 -19.83 30.24
CA TYR A 681 13.38 -19.87 29.99
C TYR A 681 12.60 -19.44 31.21
N SER A 682 11.47 -18.77 30.99
CA SER A 682 10.56 -18.33 32.05
C SER A 682 9.34 -19.25 32.15
N LEU A 683 9.27 -20.05 33.21
CA LEU A 683 8.11 -20.88 33.54
C LEU A 683 7.24 -20.18 34.58
N GLN A 684 6.00 -19.89 34.23
CA GLN A 684 4.99 -19.37 35.13
C GLN A 684 4.31 -20.53 35.88
N TYR A 685 4.42 -20.54 37.20
CA TYR A 685 3.63 -21.40 38.06
C TYR A 685 2.53 -20.58 38.73
N PHE A 686 1.32 -21.12 38.74
CA PHE A 686 0.18 -20.46 39.37
C PHE A 686 -0.68 -21.45 40.15
N THR A 687 -1.18 -21.02 41.30
CA THR A 687 -2.11 -21.78 42.13
C THR A 687 -3.55 -21.40 41.84
N LEU A 688 -4.46 -22.37 41.93
CA LEU A 688 -5.89 -22.23 41.63
C LEU A 688 -6.70 -22.64 42.86
N ALA A 689 -7.82 -21.95 43.09
CA ALA A 689 -8.77 -22.23 44.18
C ALA A 689 -8.07 -22.48 45.55
N GLY A 690 -7.15 -21.57 45.92
CA GLY A 690 -6.49 -21.56 47.23
C GLY A 690 -5.44 -22.66 47.45
N PHE A 691 -4.98 -23.34 46.39
CA PHE A 691 -3.96 -24.39 46.50
C PHE A 691 -2.68 -23.87 47.13
N ASN A 692 -2.16 -24.62 48.11
CA ASN A 692 -0.96 -24.31 48.89
C ASN A 692 0.00 -25.51 49.01
N GLY A 693 -0.21 -26.57 48.21
CA GLY A 693 0.67 -27.73 48.18
C GLY A 693 2.05 -27.37 47.66
N THR A 694 3.09 -28.02 48.21
CA THR A 694 4.45 -27.87 47.69
C THR A 694 4.58 -28.67 46.39
N THR A 695 5.01 -28.01 45.32
CA THR A 695 5.18 -28.56 43.98
C THR A 695 6.66 -28.63 43.65
N ASN A 696 7.16 -29.81 43.30
CA ASN A 696 8.55 -30.05 42.91
C ASN A 696 8.71 -30.03 41.38
N PHE A 697 9.81 -29.45 40.90
CA PHE A 697 10.13 -29.37 39.46
C PHE A 697 11.27 -30.30 39.09
N THR A 698 11.09 -31.03 37.99
CA THR A 698 12.12 -31.87 37.38
C THR A 698 12.05 -31.73 35.85
N THR A 699 13.10 -32.15 35.14
CA THR A 699 13.09 -32.24 33.68
C THR A 699 13.29 -33.67 33.20
N THR A 700 12.69 -33.98 32.06
CA THR A 700 12.88 -35.24 31.32
C THR A 700 13.15 -34.95 29.84
N ASN A 701 13.60 -35.96 29.09
CA ASN A 701 13.91 -35.87 27.65
C ASN A 701 15.09 -34.95 27.27
N LEU A 702 16.02 -34.71 28.20
CA LEU A 702 17.22 -33.94 27.90
C LEU A 702 18.15 -34.72 26.95
N PRO A 703 18.59 -34.13 25.82
CA PRO A 703 19.59 -34.75 24.98
C PRO A 703 20.97 -34.76 25.66
N SER A 704 21.84 -35.67 25.20
CA SER A 704 23.19 -35.78 25.75
C SER A 704 23.96 -34.46 25.63
N GLY A 705 24.57 -34.02 26.73
CA GLY A 705 25.32 -32.77 26.77
C GLY A 705 24.49 -31.52 27.07
N VAL A 706 23.22 -31.67 27.47
CA VAL A 706 22.36 -30.57 27.95
C VAL A 706 22.11 -30.69 29.45
N ASN A 707 22.31 -29.61 30.19
CA ASN A 707 22.04 -29.53 31.62
C ASN A 707 21.03 -28.42 31.91
N VAL A 708 20.07 -28.69 32.80
CA VAL A 708 19.02 -27.74 33.19
C VAL A 708 19.03 -27.54 34.71
N THR A 709 18.97 -26.29 35.16
CA THR A 709 18.78 -25.95 36.58
C THR A 709 17.60 -24.99 36.75
N PHE A 710 16.90 -25.10 37.88
CA PHE A 710 15.80 -24.22 38.24
C PHE A 710 16.25 -23.18 39.27
N SER A 711 15.74 -21.96 39.18
CA SER A 711 15.95 -20.94 40.23
C SER A 711 15.30 -21.33 41.57
N ALA A 712 14.26 -22.17 41.53
CA ALA A 712 13.64 -22.80 42.69
C ALA A 712 13.19 -24.23 42.34
N ASN A 713 13.65 -25.21 43.11
CA ASN A 713 13.32 -26.64 42.85
C ASN A 713 11.94 -27.04 43.40
N ASN A 714 11.39 -26.28 44.34
CA ASN A 714 10.04 -26.45 44.84
C ASN A 714 9.43 -25.11 45.27
N ILE A 715 8.12 -24.97 45.09
CA ILE A 715 7.35 -23.78 45.43
C ILE A 715 5.92 -24.16 45.83
N ASN A 716 5.22 -23.27 46.53
CA ASN A 716 3.82 -23.47 46.93
C ASN A 716 2.93 -22.24 46.66
N THR A 717 3.49 -21.16 46.13
CA THR A 717 2.80 -19.92 45.76
C THR A 717 3.06 -19.57 44.30
N SER A 718 2.13 -18.84 43.68
CA SER A 718 2.28 -18.37 42.29
C SER A 718 3.53 -17.51 42.13
N GLN A 719 4.41 -17.88 41.21
CA GLN A 719 5.63 -17.14 40.88
C GLN A 719 6.22 -17.60 39.55
N THR A 720 7.11 -16.80 38.98
CA THR A 720 7.94 -17.19 37.83
C THR A 720 9.17 -17.95 38.29
N ILE A 721 9.48 -19.07 37.62
CA ILE A 721 10.67 -19.89 37.80
C ILE A 721 11.53 -19.74 36.55
N THR A 722 12.83 -19.57 36.76
CA THR A 722 13.80 -19.47 35.67
C THR A 722 14.45 -20.84 35.47
N LEU A 723 14.42 -21.34 34.24
CA LEU A 723 15.12 -22.56 33.82
C LEU A 723 16.39 -22.15 33.07
N ASN A 724 17.55 -22.39 33.67
CA ASN A 724 18.83 -22.14 33.01
C ASN A 724 19.31 -23.41 32.33
N VAL A 725 19.46 -23.32 31.02
CA VAL A 725 19.88 -24.42 30.14
C VAL A 725 21.29 -24.13 29.65
N THR A 726 22.19 -25.11 29.79
CA THR A 726 23.57 -25.03 29.31
C THR A 726 23.86 -26.25 28.45
N THR A 727 24.72 -26.08 27.45
CA THR A 727 25.08 -27.17 26.53
C THR A 727 26.59 -27.35 26.44
N THR A 728 27.02 -28.57 26.15
CA THR A 728 28.42 -28.88 25.80
C THR A 728 28.69 -28.50 24.34
N THR A 729 29.95 -28.29 23.96
CA THR A 729 30.34 -28.02 22.56
C THR A 729 30.15 -29.21 21.62
N SER A 730 29.98 -30.42 22.16
CA SER A 730 29.74 -31.67 21.42
C SER A 730 28.26 -32.03 21.26
N VAL A 731 27.34 -31.19 21.73
CA VAL A 731 25.90 -31.45 21.58
C VAL A 731 25.52 -31.46 20.10
N VAL A 732 24.68 -32.42 19.71
CA VAL A 732 24.28 -32.60 18.31
C VAL A 732 23.26 -31.51 17.94
N PRO A 733 23.37 -30.89 16.74
CA PRO A 733 22.36 -29.97 16.24
C PRO A 733 20.99 -30.64 16.07
N GLY A 734 19.93 -29.89 16.39
CA GLY A 734 18.56 -30.39 16.34
C GLY A 734 17.62 -29.62 17.26
N VAL A 735 16.32 -29.90 17.14
CA VAL A 735 15.28 -29.33 18.02
C VAL A 735 14.91 -30.38 19.07
N TYR A 736 15.07 -30.04 20.34
CA TYR A 736 14.85 -30.97 21.44
C TYR A 736 13.79 -30.44 22.42
N PRO A 737 12.78 -31.26 22.80
CA PRO A 737 11.86 -30.91 23.86
C PRO A 737 12.54 -31.04 25.23
N ILE A 738 12.42 -30.00 26.05
CA ILE A 738 12.73 -30.01 27.48
C ILE A 738 11.40 -30.10 28.21
N THR A 739 11.03 -31.32 28.61
CA THR A 739 9.77 -31.55 29.33
C THR A 739 9.96 -31.25 30.81
N VAL A 740 9.28 -30.22 31.29
CA VAL A 740 9.23 -29.86 32.71
C VAL A 740 8.09 -30.63 33.36
N ASN A 741 8.37 -31.32 34.47
CA ASN A 741 7.37 -32.00 35.29
C ASN A 741 7.23 -31.27 36.63
N ALA A 742 6.03 -30.78 36.92
CA ALA A 742 5.65 -30.17 38.19
C ALA A 742 4.75 -31.14 38.97
N VAL A 743 5.22 -31.63 40.12
CA VAL A 743 4.57 -32.70 40.89
C VAL A 743 4.24 -32.23 42.30
N SER A 744 2.96 -32.34 42.68
CA SER A 744 2.49 -32.14 44.06
C SER A 744 1.50 -33.25 44.45
N GLY A 745 1.91 -34.11 45.38
CA GLY A 745 1.15 -35.30 45.75
C GLY A 745 0.87 -36.20 44.53
N PRO A 746 -0.41 -36.56 44.25
CA PRO A 746 -0.76 -37.37 43.08
C PRO A 746 -0.90 -36.56 41.79
N THR A 747 -0.82 -35.22 41.84
CA THR A 747 -1.05 -34.35 40.67
C THR A 747 0.26 -34.06 39.97
N THR A 748 0.31 -34.32 38.67
CA THR A 748 1.44 -33.97 37.80
C THR A 748 0.95 -33.06 36.67
N ARG A 749 1.67 -31.96 36.42
CA ARG A 749 1.52 -31.10 35.25
C ARG A 749 2.82 -31.11 34.46
N THR A 750 2.71 -31.18 33.14
CA THR A 750 3.86 -31.15 32.25
C THR A 750 3.83 -29.93 31.33
N PHE A 751 4.99 -29.44 30.92
CA PHE A 751 5.07 -28.38 29.91
C PHE A 751 6.36 -28.54 29.11
N ASN A 752 6.29 -28.39 27.79
CA ASN A 752 7.44 -28.52 26.92
C ASN A 752 8.01 -27.14 26.56
N PHE A 753 9.29 -26.93 26.90
CA PHE A 753 10.11 -25.94 26.21
C PHE A 753 10.84 -26.62 25.05
N TYR A 754 11.27 -25.85 24.06
CA TYR A 754 12.03 -26.34 22.92
C TYR A 754 13.40 -25.64 22.87
N LEU A 755 14.45 -26.45 22.72
CA LEU A 755 15.82 -25.99 22.52
C LEU A 755 16.25 -26.35 21.12
N ASN A 756 16.42 -25.34 20.27
CA ASN A 756 16.96 -25.49 18.93
C ASN A 756 18.49 -25.29 18.96
N ILE A 757 19.22 -26.36 18.71
CA ILE A 757 20.68 -26.33 18.63
C ILE A 757 21.05 -26.15 17.17
N ALA A 758 21.51 -24.95 16.82
CA ALA A 758 21.92 -24.63 15.45
C ALA A 758 23.23 -25.36 15.07
N SER A 759 23.39 -25.65 13.78
CA SER A 759 24.67 -26.18 13.28
C SER A 759 25.76 -25.12 13.41
N SER A 760 26.87 -25.44 14.07
CA SER A 760 28.10 -24.65 14.05
C SER A 760 29.08 -25.09 12.96
N ASN A 761 28.71 -26.11 12.18
CA ASN A 761 29.55 -26.65 11.12
C ASN A 761 29.37 -25.85 9.83
N PHE A 762 30.11 -24.75 9.73
CA PHE A 762 30.23 -23.96 8.51
C PHE A 762 31.45 -24.41 7.71
N GLY A 763 31.27 -24.61 6.41
CA GLY A 763 32.35 -24.75 5.44
C GLY A 763 33.05 -23.42 5.16
N GLN A 764 34.09 -23.48 4.33
CA GLN A 764 34.81 -22.29 3.90
C GLN A 764 34.06 -21.59 2.75
N VAL A 765 33.65 -20.34 2.98
CA VAL A 765 33.04 -19.50 1.94
C VAL A 765 34.10 -19.04 0.94
N ALA A 766 33.90 -19.33 -0.34
CA ALA A 766 34.78 -18.88 -1.42
C ALA A 766 34.21 -17.63 -2.09
N LEU A 767 35.05 -16.60 -2.22
CA LEU A 767 34.70 -15.35 -2.90
C LEU A 767 34.73 -15.56 -4.42
N ILE A 768 33.73 -15.06 -5.16
CA ILE A 768 33.59 -15.25 -6.61
C ILE A 768 33.94 -13.96 -7.35
N SER A 769 33.18 -12.88 -7.11
CA SER A 769 33.36 -11.57 -7.74
C SER A 769 33.38 -10.47 -6.67
N PRO A 770 34.15 -9.38 -6.84
CA PRO A 770 35.14 -9.16 -7.91
C PRO A 770 36.35 -10.10 -7.81
N ALA A 771 37.08 -10.22 -8.94
CA ALA A 771 38.35 -10.94 -8.97
C ALA A 771 39.36 -10.29 -8.01
N ASN A 772 40.28 -11.09 -7.47
CA ASN A 772 41.31 -10.58 -6.57
C ASN A 772 42.22 -9.57 -7.30
N ALA A 773 42.51 -8.44 -6.66
CA ALA A 773 43.27 -7.31 -7.19
C ALA A 773 42.65 -6.64 -8.44
N ALA A 774 41.34 -6.74 -8.64
CA ALA A 774 40.66 -6.04 -9.73
C ALA A 774 40.68 -4.51 -9.55
N THR A 775 40.68 -3.77 -10.67
CA THR A 775 40.41 -2.33 -10.68
C THR A 775 38.99 -2.11 -11.22
N LEU A 776 38.15 -1.45 -10.43
CA LEU A 776 36.71 -1.37 -10.66
C LEU A 776 36.25 0.10 -10.73
N ASN A 777 35.14 0.34 -11.43
CA ASN A 777 34.45 1.60 -11.31
C ASN A 777 33.82 1.69 -9.90
N PRO A 778 34.01 2.76 -9.12
CA PRO A 778 33.45 2.89 -7.77
C PRO A 778 31.92 2.87 -7.68
N VAL A 779 31.20 2.89 -8.81
CA VAL A 779 29.73 2.90 -8.84
C VAL A 779 29.17 1.47 -8.98
N ASN A 780 28.23 1.10 -8.10
CA ASN A 780 27.45 -0.15 -8.13
C ASN A 780 28.29 -1.42 -8.29
N ILE A 781 29.24 -1.64 -7.37
CA ILE A 781 30.15 -2.80 -7.45
C ILE A 781 29.42 -4.07 -6.98
N PRO A 782 29.32 -5.13 -7.82
CA PRO A 782 28.70 -6.39 -7.44
C PRO A 782 29.71 -7.33 -6.76
N PHE A 783 29.32 -7.83 -5.59
CA PHE A 783 30.04 -8.84 -4.82
C PHE A 783 29.25 -10.15 -4.80
N SER A 784 29.95 -11.29 -4.92
CA SER A 784 29.33 -12.62 -4.82
C SER A 784 30.28 -13.67 -4.26
N TRP A 785 29.70 -14.70 -3.64
CA TRP A 785 30.41 -15.81 -2.98
C TRP A 785 29.64 -17.13 -3.08
N THR A 786 30.24 -18.24 -2.66
CA THR A 786 29.59 -19.57 -2.64
C THR A 786 28.64 -19.72 -1.45
N ALA A 787 27.53 -20.43 -1.66
CA ALA A 787 26.61 -20.79 -0.58
C ALA A 787 27.22 -21.82 0.38
N ASP A 788 26.91 -21.69 1.67
CA ASP A 788 27.15 -22.67 2.72
C ASP A 788 25.82 -23.32 3.16
N PRO A 789 25.73 -24.67 3.25
CA PRO A 789 24.48 -25.35 3.60
C PRO A 789 23.95 -25.07 5.01
N SER A 790 24.83 -24.71 5.96
CA SER A 790 24.47 -24.41 7.35
C SER A 790 24.15 -22.92 7.57
N ALA A 791 24.34 -22.08 6.55
CA ALA A 791 24.15 -20.64 6.63
C ALA A 791 22.76 -20.21 6.13
N THR A 792 22.10 -19.36 6.92
CA THR A 792 20.88 -18.64 6.51
C THR A 792 21.17 -17.18 6.15
N SER A 793 22.37 -16.69 6.48
CA SER A 793 22.85 -15.35 6.12
C SER A 793 24.39 -15.29 6.13
N TYR A 794 24.95 -14.15 5.72
CA TYR A 794 26.38 -13.90 5.65
C TYR A 794 26.70 -12.47 6.10
N ASP A 795 27.73 -12.28 6.92
CA ASP A 795 28.28 -10.94 7.15
C ASP A 795 29.32 -10.63 6.06
N PHE A 796 29.13 -9.48 5.41
CA PHE A 796 29.94 -8.93 4.35
C PHE A 796 30.67 -7.68 4.88
N GLN A 797 31.99 -7.62 4.66
CA GLN A 797 32.81 -6.50 5.08
C GLN A 797 33.69 -5.95 3.95
N ILE A 798 33.83 -4.62 3.90
CA ILE A 798 34.87 -3.91 3.15
C ILE A 798 35.69 -3.06 4.13
N ALA A 799 37.01 -3.08 4.00
CA ALA A 799 37.94 -2.31 4.81
C ALA A 799 39.04 -1.65 3.97
N THR A 800 39.68 -0.61 4.51
CA THR A 800 40.84 0.05 3.89
C THR A 800 42.18 -0.60 4.27
N ASP A 801 42.17 -1.58 5.19
CA ASP A 801 43.35 -2.33 5.61
C ASP A 801 43.09 -3.83 5.67
N VAL A 802 44.16 -4.61 5.50
CA VAL A 802 44.12 -6.08 5.46
C VAL A 802 43.72 -6.72 6.79
N ALA A 803 43.91 -6.02 7.91
CA ALA A 803 43.55 -6.51 9.23
C ALA A 803 42.08 -6.24 9.58
N PHE A 804 41.34 -5.54 8.71
CA PHE A 804 39.94 -5.11 8.92
C PHE A 804 39.76 -4.30 10.21
N GLN A 805 40.71 -3.41 10.52
CA GLN A 805 40.59 -2.47 11.62
C GLN A 805 39.77 -1.23 11.22
N ASN A 806 39.83 -0.84 9.95
CA ASN A 806 39.14 0.31 9.38
C ASN A 806 38.07 -0.17 8.38
N ILE A 807 36.94 -0.62 8.92
CA ILE A 807 35.81 -1.12 8.13
C ILE A 807 35.01 0.07 7.59
N ILE A 808 34.77 0.09 6.28
CA ILE A 808 33.95 1.09 5.59
C ILE A 808 32.56 0.56 5.21
N THR A 809 32.37 -0.75 5.23
CA THR A 809 31.07 -1.39 5.01
C THR A 809 30.99 -2.66 5.84
N ASN A 810 29.90 -2.83 6.58
CA ASN A 810 29.58 -4.02 7.36
C ASN A 810 28.08 -4.30 7.21
N GLN A 811 27.71 -5.38 6.52
CA GLN A 811 26.30 -5.69 6.27
C GLN A 811 26.05 -7.19 6.40
N THR A 812 24.83 -7.57 6.79
CA THR A 812 24.39 -8.97 6.77
C THR A 812 23.41 -9.21 5.64
N VAL A 813 23.63 -10.28 4.89
CA VAL A 813 22.94 -10.58 3.64
C VAL A 813 22.40 -12.00 3.68
N THR A 814 21.14 -12.23 3.32
CA THR A 814 20.52 -13.57 3.29
C THR A 814 20.84 -14.37 2.02
N GLY A 815 21.22 -13.66 0.95
CA GLY A 815 21.69 -14.25 -0.30
C GLY A 815 23.22 -14.38 -0.37
N THR A 816 23.70 -14.83 -1.53
CA THR A 816 25.13 -15.02 -1.81
C THR A 816 25.75 -13.91 -2.65
N SER A 817 25.10 -12.75 -2.68
CA SER A 817 25.55 -11.59 -3.44
C SER A 817 24.99 -10.29 -2.87
N ILE A 818 25.74 -9.21 -3.05
CA ILE A 818 25.34 -7.84 -2.70
C ILE A 818 25.92 -6.86 -3.72
N THR A 819 25.20 -5.77 -3.99
CA THR A 819 25.73 -4.65 -4.79
C THR A 819 25.93 -3.45 -3.89
N ILE A 820 27.15 -2.90 -3.88
CA ILE A 820 27.48 -1.73 -3.06
C ILE A 820 27.38 -0.46 -3.92
N PRO A 821 26.46 0.46 -3.61
CA PRO A 821 26.39 1.75 -4.28
C PRO A 821 27.57 2.61 -3.84
N ASN A 822 28.27 3.21 -4.80
CA ASN A 822 29.29 4.26 -4.60
C ASN A 822 30.32 3.97 -3.49
N THR A 823 31.40 3.27 -3.83
CA THR A 823 32.54 3.07 -2.92
C THR A 823 33.52 4.24 -3.06
N ASN A 824 34.12 4.70 -1.96
CA ASN A 824 35.15 5.74 -2.02
C ASN A 824 36.27 5.36 -2.99
N VAL A 825 36.86 6.35 -3.67
CA VAL A 825 38.06 6.09 -4.48
C VAL A 825 39.22 5.81 -3.54
N ALA A 826 39.80 4.62 -3.66
CA ALA A 826 40.92 4.18 -2.84
C ALA A 826 41.89 3.33 -3.67
N SER A 827 43.19 3.48 -3.39
CA SER A 827 44.25 2.75 -4.09
C SER A 827 44.21 1.25 -3.82
N THR A 828 43.71 0.80 -2.67
CA THR A 828 43.46 -0.62 -2.36
C THR A 828 42.43 -0.76 -1.24
N LEU A 829 41.43 -1.60 -1.43
CA LEU A 829 40.41 -2.01 -0.46
C LEU A 829 40.44 -3.53 -0.30
N PHE A 830 39.97 -4.01 0.84
CA PHE A 830 39.91 -5.42 1.22
C PHE A 830 38.46 -5.80 1.50
N TRP A 831 38.04 -6.98 1.09
CA TRP A 831 36.71 -7.49 1.43
C TRP A 831 36.73 -8.97 1.80
N ARG A 832 35.79 -9.36 2.66
CA ARG A 832 35.64 -10.74 3.16
C ARG A 832 34.19 -11.02 3.56
N VAL A 833 33.87 -12.30 3.67
CA VAL A 833 32.52 -12.77 4.01
C VAL A 833 32.60 -13.88 5.05
N ARG A 834 31.70 -13.93 6.04
CA ARG A 834 31.52 -15.11 6.91
C ARG A 834 30.08 -15.62 6.88
N PRO A 835 29.85 -16.94 6.93
CA PRO A 835 28.52 -17.51 7.02
C PRO A 835 27.95 -17.40 8.44
N LYS A 836 26.63 -17.26 8.56
CA LYS A 836 25.87 -17.17 9.81
C LYS A 836 24.55 -17.91 9.72
N ASN A 837 24.03 -18.33 10.86
CA ASN A 837 22.65 -18.79 11.01
C ASN A 837 21.99 -18.17 12.24
N ILE A 838 20.81 -18.66 12.63
CA ILE A 838 19.98 -18.11 13.71
C ILE A 838 20.72 -17.94 15.05
N SER A 839 21.81 -18.68 15.29
CA SER A 839 22.52 -18.59 16.56
C SER A 839 24.04 -18.64 16.43
N CYS A 840 24.59 -19.15 15.31
CA CYS A 840 26.01 -19.38 15.14
C CYS A 840 26.62 -18.55 14.03
N GLU A 841 27.89 -18.20 14.22
CA GLU A 841 28.72 -17.52 13.24
C GLU A 841 29.91 -18.40 12.86
N GLY A 842 30.21 -18.45 11.57
CA GLY A 842 31.39 -19.11 11.04
C GLY A 842 32.61 -18.20 11.04
N SER A 843 33.69 -18.69 10.43
CA SER A 843 34.91 -17.90 10.22
C SER A 843 34.81 -17.04 8.96
N PHE A 844 35.47 -15.89 8.97
CA PHE A 844 35.64 -15.10 7.74
C PHE A 844 36.45 -15.84 6.69
N SER A 845 36.06 -15.67 5.43
CA SER A 845 36.81 -16.07 4.26
C SER A 845 38.20 -15.42 4.24
N ALA A 846 39.11 -16.00 3.46
CA ALA A 846 40.30 -15.26 3.05
C ALA A 846 39.86 -13.98 2.33
N SER A 847 40.49 -12.85 2.67
CA SER A 847 40.14 -11.58 2.07
C SER A 847 40.62 -11.49 0.62
N ARG A 848 39.89 -10.73 -0.19
CA ARG A 848 40.30 -10.32 -1.53
C ARG A 848 40.52 -8.81 -1.57
N THR A 849 41.38 -8.38 -2.49
CA THR A 849 41.64 -6.96 -2.73
C THR A 849 40.97 -6.45 -3.99
N PHE A 850 40.68 -5.17 -4.04
CA PHE A 850 40.33 -4.44 -5.25
C PHE A 850 40.74 -2.97 -5.11
N SER A 851 40.83 -2.26 -6.23
CA SER A 851 41.04 -0.81 -6.28
C SER A 851 39.89 -0.18 -7.05
N THR A 852 39.61 1.10 -6.80
CA THR A 852 38.57 1.83 -7.50
C THR A 852 39.15 2.98 -8.30
N THR A 853 38.67 3.18 -9.53
CA THR A 853 39.00 4.34 -10.37
C THR A 853 37.76 4.69 -11.17
N PHE A 854 37.31 5.94 -11.10
CA PHE A 854 36.17 6.37 -11.89
C PHE A 854 36.60 6.57 -13.33
N CYS A 855 35.90 5.95 -14.29
CA CYS A 855 36.07 6.19 -15.71
C CYS A 855 34.69 6.27 -16.38
N GLY A 856 34.30 7.46 -16.85
CA GLY A 856 33.04 7.70 -17.55
C GLY A 856 33.28 7.87 -19.05
N THR A 857 32.51 7.18 -19.90
CA THR A 857 32.55 7.37 -21.36
C THR A 857 31.30 8.08 -21.82
N TYR A 858 31.49 9.20 -22.51
CA TYR A 858 30.44 10.04 -23.06
C TYR A 858 30.54 10.01 -24.58
N THR A 859 29.42 9.82 -25.26
CA THR A 859 29.37 9.77 -26.73
C THR A 859 28.55 10.93 -27.24
N SER A 860 28.98 11.56 -28.34
CA SER A 860 28.27 12.69 -28.91
C SER A 860 26.98 12.24 -29.59
N ALA A 861 25.88 12.90 -29.27
CA ALA A 861 24.63 12.80 -30.03
C ALA A 861 24.57 13.78 -31.21
N ASN A 862 25.54 14.69 -31.34
CA ASN A 862 25.59 15.70 -32.38
C ASN A 862 26.38 15.21 -33.60
N VAL A 863 25.99 14.03 -34.11
CA VAL A 863 26.50 13.38 -35.32
C VAL A 863 25.31 12.73 -36.06
N PRO A 864 25.33 12.58 -37.38
CA PRO A 864 26.44 12.92 -38.28
C PRO A 864 26.60 14.43 -38.52
N VAL A 865 27.84 14.89 -38.71
CA VAL A 865 28.14 16.26 -39.16
C VAL A 865 28.85 16.21 -40.51
N VAL A 866 28.26 16.84 -41.52
CA VAL A 866 28.83 16.90 -42.87
C VAL A 866 30.05 17.83 -42.86
N ILE A 867 31.15 17.37 -43.45
CA ILE A 867 32.35 18.15 -43.78
C ILE A 867 32.22 18.56 -45.25
N PRO A 868 31.92 19.83 -45.57
CA PRO A 868 31.67 20.29 -46.93
C PRO A 868 32.89 20.17 -47.84
N THR A 869 32.68 20.16 -49.17
CA THR A 869 33.75 20.14 -50.18
C THR A 869 34.46 21.48 -50.39
N THR A 870 34.26 22.42 -49.48
CA THR A 870 34.85 23.77 -49.49
C THR A 870 35.58 23.97 -48.18
N ILE A 871 36.62 24.83 -48.16
CA ILE A 871 37.33 25.22 -46.93
C ILE A 871 36.31 25.60 -45.86
N ALA A 872 36.23 24.79 -44.81
CA ALA A 872 35.21 24.91 -43.79
C ALA A 872 35.72 24.38 -42.45
N THR A 873 35.17 24.94 -41.39
CA THR A 873 35.33 24.43 -40.03
C THR A 873 33.97 23.97 -39.54
N VAL A 874 33.87 22.70 -39.16
CA VAL A 874 32.66 22.11 -38.60
C VAL A 874 32.89 21.70 -37.16
N ASN A 875 31.86 21.85 -36.33
CA ASN A 875 31.91 21.52 -34.91
C ASN A 875 30.84 20.47 -34.61
N SER A 876 31.19 19.52 -33.75
CA SER A 876 30.26 18.60 -33.12
C SER A 876 30.41 18.70 -31.61
N THR A 877 29.30 18.69 -30.88
CA THR A 877 29.30 18.90 -29.42
C THR A 877 28.93 17.66 -28.64
N LEU A 878 29.43 17.57 -27.41
CA LEU A 878 29.12 16.55 -26.42
C LEU A 878 29.04 17.24 -25.06
N THR A 879 27.98 16.98 -24.31
CA THR A 879 27.77 17.63 -23.00
C THR A 879 27.99 16.62 -21.86
N ILE A 880 28.87 16.96 -20.92
CA ILE A 880 29.01 16.25 -19.65
C ILE A 880 28.13 16.95 -18.61
N PRO A 881 27.14 16.26 -18.01
CA PRO A 881 26.22 16.86 -17.05
C PRO A 881 26.93 17.19 -15.71
N ALA A 882 26.33 18.08 -14.93
CA ALA A 882 26.88 18.48 -13.62
C ALA A 882 27.03 17.31 -12.64
N ALA A 883 26.14 16.32 -12.72
CA ALA A 883 26.17 15.12 -11.88
C ALA A 883 27.38 14.23 -12.13
N ASP A 884 28.03 14.35 -13.30
CA ASP A 884 29.17 13.56 -13.71
C ASP A 884 30.49 14.37 -13.70
N ASN A 885 30.45 15.54 -13.06
CA ASN A 885 31.58 16.42 -12.96
C ASN A 885 32.72 15.79 -12.12
N VAL A 886 33.90 15.67 -12.73
CA VAL A 886 35.13 15.21 -12.08
C VAL A 886 36.32 16.08 -12.50
N VAL A 887 37.36 16.05 -11.68
CA VAL A 887 38.68 16.58 -12.08
C VAL A 887 39.34 15.55 -13.00
N ILE A 888 39.63 15.95 -14.22
CA ILE A 888 40.20 15.07 -15.25
C ILE A 888 41.60 14.64 -14.83
N GLN A 889 41.86 13.34 -14.79
CA GLN A 889 43.19 12.79 -14.57
C GLN A 889 43.78 12.18 -15.85
N SER A 890 42.92 11.58 -16.66
CA SER A 890 43.25 11.19 -18.02
C SER A 890 42.01 11.25 -18.89
N ILE A 891 42.22 11.43 -20.18
CA ILE A 891 41.19 11.43 -21.19
C ILE A 891 41.67 10.63 -22.40
N THR A 892 40.78 9.83 -22.95
CA THR A 892 40.96 9.19 -24.26
C THR A 892 39.81 9.59 -25.16
N THR A 893 40.07 9.77 -26.45
CA THR A 893 39.05 10.26 -27.39
C THR A 893 38.95 9.33 -28.57
N ASN A 894 37.77 8.75 -28.81
CA ASN A 894 37.50 8.00 -30.04
C ASN A 894 36.92 8.94 -31.09
N VAL A 895 37.42 8.91 -32.32
CA VAL A 895 36.88 9.71 -33.44
C VAL A 895 36.79 8.86 -34.69
N GLN A 896 35.62 8.91 -35.33
CA GLN A 896 35.32 8.23 -36.58
C GLN A 896 34.71 9.19 -37.57
N PHE A 897 35.39 9.41 -38.70
CA PHE A 897 34.88 10.24 -39.78
C PHE A 897 35.36 9.75 -41.14
N THR A 898 34.55 10.03 -42.15
CA THR A 898 34.95 9.86 -43.54
C THR A 898 35.54 11.16 -44.07
N HIS A 899 36.57 11.05 -44.91
CA HIS A 899 37.13 12.16 -45.69
C HIS A 899 37.84 11.59 -46.90
N THR A 900 37.59 12.18 -48.07
CA THR A 900 38.17 11.78 -49.36
C THR A 900 39.66 12.09 -49.45
N TRP A 901 40.16 13.03 -48.64
CA TRP A 901 41.59 13.31 -48.51
C TRP A 901 42.00 13.68 -47.07
N ILE A 902 42.54 12.73 -46.30
CA ILE A 902 42.75 12.95 -44.85
C ILE A 902 43.82 14.01 -44.53
N ASN A 903 44.71 14.32 -45.48
CA ASN A 903 45.78 15.30 -45.30
C ASN A 903 45.27 16.75 -45.17
N ASP A 904 44.04 17.03 -45.58
CA ASP A 904 43.51 18.40 -45.52
C ASP A 904 42.90 18.75 -44.18
N VAL A 905 42.76 17.74 -43.31
CA VAL A 905 41.99 17.82 -42.08
C VAL A 905 42.86 18.11 -40.87
N ILE A 906 42.43 19.07 -40.06
CA ILE A 906 42.90 19.29 -38.70
C ILE A 906 41.76 18.98 -37.74
N VAL A 907 41.97 18.05 -36.81
CA VAL A 907 40.98 17.65 -35.80
C VAL A 907 41.43 18.15 -34.43
N ARG A 908 40.58 18.92 -33.75
CA ARG A 908 40.81 19.45 -32.41
C ARG A 908 39.73 18.99 -31.45
N LEU A 909 40.13 18.61 -30.24
CA LEU A 909 39.22 18.52 -29.11
C LEU A 909 39.33 19.81 -28.29
N ILE A 910 38.20 20.40 -27.92
CA ILE A 910 38.12 21.63 -27.15
C ILE A 910 37.32 21.37 -25.87
N SER A 911 37.91 21.69 -24.71
CA SER A 911 37.25 21.56 -23.41
C SER A 911 36.27 22.71 -23.15
N PRO A 912 35.32 22.56 -22.21
CA PRO A 912 34.42 23.63 -21.77
C PRO A 912 35.14 24.88 -21.25
N GLN A 913 36.40 24.74 -20.82
CA GLN A 913 37.26 25.84 -20.37
C GLN A 913 38.05 26.49 -21.51
N GLY A 914 37.86 26.05 -22.76
CA GLY A 914 38.50 26.62 -23.95
C GLY A 914 39.90 26.07 -24.26
N THR A 915 40.38 25.05 -23.53
CA THR A 915 41.65 24.39 -23.88
C THR A 915 41.47 23.61 -25.18
N SER A 916 42.40 23.73 -26.12
CA SER A 916 42.31 23.11 -27.45
C SER A 916 43.52 22.21 -27.69
N VAL A 917 43.27 20.94 -28.02
CA VAL A 917 44.29 19.92 -28.29
C VAL A 917 44.10 19.38 -29.71
N ARG A 918 45.15 19.39 -30.54
CA ARG A 918 45.09 18.78 -31.87
C ARG A 918 45.24 17.26 -31.75
N LEU A 919 44.24 16.52 -32.21
CA LEU A 919 44.28 15.07 -32.34
C LEU A 919 44.97 14.67 -33.64
N LEU A 920 44.64 15.36 -34.74
CA LEU A 920 45.26 15.22 -36.05
C LEU A 920 45.60 16.59 -36.61
N ASN A 921 46.71 16.70 -37.33
CA ASN A 921 47.12 17.91 -38.03
C ASN A 921 47.68 17.54 -39.39
N ARG A 922 46.83 17.57 -40.42
CA ARG A 922 47.19 17.26 -41.79
C ARG A 922 48.00 15.95 -41.92
N PRO A 923 47.47 14.82 -41.41
CA PRO A 923 48.18 13.54 -41.35
C PRO A 923 48.43 12.93 -42.74
N CYS A 924 49.35 11.95 -42.82
CA CYS A 924 49.56 11.11 -44.01
C CYS A 924 50.04 11.86 -45.27
N THR A 925 51.20 12.53 -45.21
CA THR A 925 51.78 13.22 -46.37
C THR A 925 52.40 12.20 -47.37
N SER A 926 52.08 12.34 -48.66
CA SER A 926 52.72 11.70 -49.85
C SER A 926 52.21 10.36 -50.44
N SER A 927 50.89 10.07 -50.43
CA SER A 927 50.29 9.18 -51.46
C SER A 927 48.84 9.54 -51.76
N SER A 928 48.39 9.32 -53.00
CA SER A 928 47.20 9.96 -53.57
C SER A 928 45.84 9.32 -53.22
N ASN A 929 45.71 8.63 -52.07
CA ASN A 929 44.43 7.99 -51.74
C ASN A 929 44.20 7.63 -50.25
N PHE A 930 44.80 8.33 -49.29
CA PHE A 930 44.53 8.07 -47.87
C PHE A 930 43.19 8.66 -47.44
N GLN A 931 42.21 7.80 -47.20
CA GLN A 931 40.83 8.17 -46.86
C GLN A 931 40.45 7.73 -45.45
N ASN A 932 39.59 8.53 -44.81
CA ASN A 932 38.89 8.24 -43.57
C ASN A 932 39.78 8.04 -42.33
N ALA A 933 39.16 8.20 -41.16
CA ALA A 933 39.78 7.93 -39.87
C ALA A 933 38.79 7.22 -38.94
N SER A 934 39.29 6.21 -38.21
CA SER A 934 38.59 5.55 -37.10
C SER A 934 39.61 5.17 -36.05
N ALA A 935 39.97 6.12 -35.19
CA ALA A 935 41.06 5.96 -34.24
C ALA A 935 40.66 6.36 -32.82
N THR A 936 41.32 5.76 -31.84
CA THR A 936 41.30 6.17 -30.44
C THR A 936 42.59 6.93 -30.14
N PHE A 937 42.46 8.17 -29.71
CA PHE A 937 43.58 9.00 -29.30
C PHE A 937 43.80 8.83 -27.80
N ALA A 938 45.02 8.45 -27.42
CA ALA A 938 45.42 8.29 -26.04
C ALA A 938 46.91 8.63 -25.88
N ASP A 939 47.26 9.38 -24.84
CA ASP A 939 48.65 9.71 -24.54
C ASP A 939 49.48 8.45 -24.26
N GLY A 940 50.75 8.48 -24.65
CA GLY A 940 51.67 7.33 -24.51
C GLY A 940 51.45 6.20 -25.52
N SER A 941 50.47 6.33 -26.42
CA SER A 941 50.24 5.39 -27.51
C SER A 941 51.27 5.57 -28.65
N PRO A 942 51.42 4.60 -29.57
CA PRO A 942 52.32 4.74 -30.72
C PRO A 942 51.96 5.94 -31.61
N THR A 943 52.96 6.55 -32.25
CA THR A 943 52.74 7.61 -33.25
C THR A 943 51.96 7.08 -34.44
N LEU A 944 51.15 7.94 -35.08
CA LEU A 944 50.35 7.56 -36.25
C LEU A 944 51.23 7.01 -37.38
N VAL A 945 50.92 5.80 -37.83
CA VAL A 945 51.41 5.20 -39.07
C VAL A 945 50.22 5.01 -40.00
N CYS A 946 50.20 5.71 -41.13
CA CYS A 946 49.09 5.65 -42.07
C CYS A 946 49.15 4.37 -42.93
N THR A 947 48.00 3.75 -43.17
CA THR A 947 47.88 2.55 -44.01
C THR A 947 47.17 2.84 -45.31
N THR A 948 47.52 2.15 -46.41
CA THR A 948 46.79 2.25 -47.68
C THR A 948 45.42 1.56 -47.65
N SER A 949 45.13 0.80 -46.59
CA SER A 949 43.79 0.31 -46.27
C SER A 949 42.91 1.43 -45.70
N ASN A 950 41.62 1.37 -45.99
CA ASN A 950 40.62 2.29 -45.47
C ASN A 950 39.99 1.69 -44.19
N PRO A 951 39.95 2.41 -43.04
CA PRO A 951 40.41 3.79 -42.84
C PRO A 951 41.93 3.92 -42.77
N ALA A 952 42.46 4.99 -43.38
CA ALA A 952 43.90 5.25 -43.44
C ALA A 952 44.51 5.59 -42.08
N VAL A 953 43.69 6.13 -41.17
CA VAL A 953 44.03 6.40 -39.77
C VAL A 953 43.18 5.47 -38.89
N GLY A 954 43.82 4.55 -38.17
CA GLY A 954 43.11 3.57 -37.34
C GLY A 954 43.90 3.07 -36.13
N GLY A 955 43.22 2.37 -35.23
CA GLY A 955 43.81 1.84 -33.99
C GLY A 955 43.90 2.86 -32.85
N THR A 956 44.68 2.53 -31.81
CA THR A 956 44.96 3.45 -30.69
C THR A 956 46.30 4.15 -30.93
N ILE A 957 46.28 5.47 -31.10
CA ILE A 957 47.43 6.28 -31.53
C ILE A 957 47.62 7.51 -30.64
N ALA A 958 48.84 8.05 -30.61
CA ALA A 958 49.12 9.30 -29.92
C ALA A 958 48.47 10.50 -30.67
N PRO A 959 47.86 11.45 -29.95
CA PRO A 959 47.43 12.73 -30.51
C PRO A 959 48.65 13.59 -30.92
N VAL A 960 48.43 14.59 -31.77
CA VAL A 960 49.48 15.55 -32.17
C VAL A 960 49.95 16.40 -30.99
N ASP A 961 49.02 16.90 -30.19
CA ASP A 961 49.29 17.53 -28.90
C ASP A 961 48.77 16.61 -27.77
N ALA A 962 49.47 16.53 -26.64
CA ALA A 962 49.10 15.62 -25.56
C ALA A 962 47.71 15.95 -24.95
N LEU A 963 46.87 14.93 -24.82
CA LEU A 963 45.56 15.02 -24.16
C LEU A 963 45.68 15.37 -22.66
N SER A 964 46.84 15.15 -22.06
CA SER A 964 47.19 15.54 -20.70
C SER A 964 47.10 17.05 -20.46
N ALA A 965 46.99 17.86 -21.51
CA ALA A 965 46.66 19.28 -21.40
C ALA A 965 45.29 19.52 -20.71
N PHE A 966 44.39 18.53 -20.73
CA PHE A 966 43.12 18.56 -20.03
C PHE A 966 43.22 18.13 -18.56
N ASN A 967 44.35 17.55 -18.11
CA ASN A 967 44.49 17.08 -16.74
C ASN A 967 44.40 18.24 -15.74
N GLY A 968 43.65 18.05 -14.66
CA GLY A 968 43.36 19.07 -13.66
C GLY A 968 42.18 19.99 -14.00
N GLN A 969 41.63 19.92 -15.22
CA GLN A 969 40.42 20.64 -15.61
C GLN A 969 39.16 19.95 -15.06
N ASN A 970 38.09 20.74 -14.92
CA ASN A 970 36.75 20.23 -14.60
C ASN A 970 36.12 19.61 -15.86
N SER A 971 35.50 18.42 -15.76
CA SER A 971 34.93 17.73 -16.93
C SER A 971 33.59 18.31 -17.41
N GLN A 972 32.85 19.00 -16.55
CA GLN A 972 31.49 19.48 -16.79
C GLN A 972 31.41 20.50 -17.93
N GLY A 973 30.35 20.35 -18.74
CA GLY A 973 29.97 21.32 -19.75
C GLY A 973 30.11 20.78 -21.17
N VAL A 974 30.12 21.70 -22.13
CA VAL A 974 30.11 21.36 -23.56
C VAL A 974 31.53 21.19 -24.08
N TRP A 975 31.86 19.96 -24.46
CA TRP A 975 33.05 19.61 -25.22
C TRP A 975 32.76 19.75 -26.72
N THR A 976 33.71 20.30 -27.46
CA THR A 976 33.57 20.49 -28.91
C THR A 976 34.68 19.73 -29.64
N LEU A 977 34.29 18.80 -30.50
CA LEU A 977 35.17 18.27 -31.53
C LEU A 977 35.07 19.16 -32.77
N GLN A 978 36.18 19.80 -33.12
CA GLN A 978 36.28 20.68 -34.28
C GLN A 978 37.08 19.99 -35.38
N ILE A 979 36.51 19.94 -36.58
CA ILE A 979 37.16 19.44 -37.78
C ILE A 979 37.28 20.60 -38.76
N GLN A 980 38.51 20.94 -39.12
CA GLN A 980 38.81 21.98 -40.09
C GLN A 980 39.34 21.32 -41.36
N ASP A 981 38.62 21.47 -42.47
CA ASP A 981 39.15 21.20 -43.80
C ASP A 981 39.85 22.48 -44.31
N THR A 982 41.13 22.34 -44.61
CA THR A 982 42.00 23.43 -45.03
C THR A 982 42.18 23.53 -46.53
N GLN A 983 41.58 22.64 -47.31
CA GLN A 983 41.56 22.69 -48.78
C GLN A 983 40.11 22.64 -49.31
N ASN A 984 39.95 22.74 -50.62
CA ASN A 984 38.66 22.60 -51.29
C ASN A 984 38.64 21.31 -52.13
N GLN A 985 37.48 20.96 -52.70
CA GLN A 985 37.21 19.82 -53.60
C GLN A 985 36.88 18.48 -52.92
N ASP A 986 37.41 18.25 -51.72
CA ASP A 986 37.23 17.00 -50.97
C ASP A 986 36.37 17.25 -49.73
N GLY A 987 35.64 16.23 -49.29
CA GLY A 987 34.76 16.34 -48.12
C GLY A 987 34.43 14.98 -47.52
N GLY A 988 33.52 14.96 -46.55
CA GLY A 988 33.13 13.74 -45.86
C GLY A 988 32.14 13.98 -44.72
N ILE A 989 32.10 13.07 -43.75
CA ILE A 989 31.10 13.08 -42.68
C ILE A 989 31.74 12.57 -41.38
N LEU A 990 31.64 13.35 -40.30
CA LEU A 990 31.89 12.88 -38.94
C LEU A 990 30.73 11.97 -38.51
N THR A 991 31.01 10.70 -38.27
CA THR A 991 29.98 9.68 -38.00
C THR A 991 29.86 9.34 -36.52
N ASN A 992 30.96 9.39 -35.76
CA ASN A 992 30.94 9.11 -34.32
C ASN A 992 32.14 9.73 -33.62
N TRP A 993 31.97 10.16 -32.38
CA TRP A 993 33.09 10.41 -31.47
C TRP A 993 32.64 10.33 -30.01
N SER A 994 33.58 9.96 -29.15
CA SER A 994 33.36 9.85 -27.70
C SER A 994 34.60 10.27 -26.92
N ILE A 995 34.40 10.67 -25.67
CA ILE A 995 35.47 10.92 -24.70
C ILE A 995 35.28 9.99 -23.50
N THR A 996 36.35 9.32 -23.10
CA THR A 996 36.42 8.60 -21.83
C THR A 996 37.29 9.41 -20.89
N ILE A 997 36.72 9.82 -19.76
CA ILE A 997 37.41 10.59 -18.72
C ILE A 997 37.58 9.70 -17.51
N CYS A 998 38.82 9.55 -17.05
CA CYS A 998 39.13 8.88 -15.80
C CYS A 998 39.56 9.88 -14.72
N SER A 999 39.20 9.58 -13.47
CA SER A 999 39.49 10.39 -12.30
C SER A 999 39.69 9.55 -11.05
N ASN A 1000 40.54 10.04 -10.15
CA ASN A 1000 40.68 9.56 -8.78
C ASN A 1000 39.56 10.09 -7.85
N ASN A 1001 38.61 10.87 -8.36
CA ASN A 1001 37.44 11.33 -7.62
C ASN A 1001 36.18 10.74 -8.24
N VAL A 1002 35.22 10.33 -7.42
CA VAL A 1002 33.85 10.04 -7.89
C VAL A 1002 33.15 11.39 -8.10
N PRO A 1003 32.24 11.52 -9.09
CA PRO A 1003 31.36 12.67 -9.13
C PRO A 1003 30.67 12.86 -7.77
N LEU A 1004 30.45 14.11 -7.36
CA LEU A 1004 29.60 14.45 -6.21
C LEU A 1004 28.15 14.07 -6.55
N ALA A 1005 27.85 12.78 -6.54
CA ALA A 1005 26.49 12.33 -6.38
C ALA A 1005 26.05 12.81 -5.00
N THR A 1006 24.93 13.51 -4.90
CA THR A 1006 24.18 13.57 -3.65
C THR A 1006 23.85 12.12 -3.31
N PRO A 1007 24.49 11.50 -2.30
CA PRO A 1007 24.01 10.21 -1.84
C PRO A 1007 22.65 10.52 -1.23
N ASP A 1008 21.61 9.83 -1.67
CA ASP A 1008 20.39 9.74 -0.88
C ASP A 1008 20.77 8.94 0.38
N ILE A 1009 21.24 9.65 1.43
CA ILE A 1009 21.58 9.02 2.70
C ILE A 1009 20.25 8.56 3.30
N SER A 1010 20.01 7.26 3.31
CA SER A 1010 18.88 6.66 4.00
C SER A 1010 18.90 7.09 5.47
N LYS A 1011 17.96 7.96 5.87
CA LYS A 1011 17.76 8.35 7.27
C LYS A 1011 17.44 7.10 8.11
N LEU A 1012 17.98 7.04 9.32
CA LEU A 1012 17.58 6.05 10.32
C LEU A 1012 16.11 6.30 10.68
N ASN A 1013 15.21 5.49 10.14
CA ASN A 1013 13.78 5.65 10.37
C ASN A 1013 13.33 4.66 11.46
N PHE A 1014 12.70 5.15 12.52
CA PHE A 1014 12.07 4.33 13.56
C PHE A 1014 10.73 4.93 13.95
N SER A 1015 9.74 4.15 14.35
CA SER A 1015 8.45 4.65 14.86
C SER A 1015 8.30 4.37 16.34
N VAL A 1016 7.46 5.15 17.02
CA VAL A 1016 7.11 4.93 18.42
C VAL A 1016 5.59 4.85 18.54
N TYR A 1017 5.07 3.73 19.05
CA TYR A 1017 3.63 3.48 19.14
C TYR A 1017 3.24 2.75 20.44
N PRO A 1018 2.13 3.12 21.12
CA PRO A 1018 1.30 4.28 20.86
C PRO A 1018 2.00 5.59 21.20
N ASN A 1019 1.60 6.67 20.54
CA ASN A 1019 2.01 8.03 20.85
C ASN A 1019 0.85 8.98 20.48
N PRO A 1020 0.13 9.60 21.44
CA PRO A 1020 0.38 9.64 22.89
C PRO A 1020 0.27 8.26 23.59
N ASN A 1021 0.85 8.13 24.80
CA ASN A 1021 0.81 6.91 25.61
C ASN A 1021 0.74 7.19 27.12
N ASN A 1022 0.48 6.16 27.93
CA ASN A 1022 0.43 6.29 29.41
C ASN A 1022 1.77 5.87 30.07
N GLY A 1023 2.89 6.15 29.42
CA GLY A 1023 4.23 5.69 29.84
C GLY A 1023 4.59 4.26 29.40
N SER A 1024 3.78 3.63 28.54
CA SER A 1024 4.08 2.33 27.91
C SER A 1024 3.95 2.45 26.40
N PHE A 1025 5.03 2.18 25.67
CA PHE A 1025 5.10 2.31 24.21
C PHE A 1025 6.12 1.36 23.61
N GLN A 1026 6.05 1.15 22.30
CA GLN A 1026 6.94 0.30 21.53
C GLN A 1026 7.78 1.17 20.61
N VAL A 1027 9.08 0.89 20.53
CA VAL A 1027 9.97 1.48 19.54
C VAL A 1027 10.22 0.47 18.43
N HIS A 1028 9.81 0.84 17.22
CA HIS A 1028 9.89 -0.01 16.04
C HIS A 1028 11.00 0.49 15.14
N LEU A 1029 12.06 -0.28 14.94
CA LEU A 1029 13.17 0.07 14.05
C LEU A 1029 13.20 -0.92 12.89
N PRO A 1030 12.76 -0.56 11.67
CA PRO A 1030 12.49 -1.54 10.61
C PRO A 1030 13.73 -2.19 10.00
N GLN A 1031 14.86 -1.46 10.01
CA GLN A 1031 16.12 -1.85 9.38
C GLN A 1031 17.28 -1.09 10.05
N PRO A 1032 17.75 -1.48 11.24
CA PRO A 1032 19.03 -1.01 11.75
C PRO A 1032 20.14 -1.40 10.75
N GLN A 1033 20.96 -0.42 10.37
CA GLN A 1033 22.14 -0.53 9.50
C GLN A 1033 23.36 -1.08 10.25
N ASN A 1034 23.44 -0.94 11.58
CA ASN A 1034 24.48 -1.54 12.42
C ASN A 1034 23.90 -2.50 13.46
N GLU A 1035 24.79 -3.31 14.03
CA GLU A 1035 24.41 -4.37 14.96
C GLU A 1035 24.18 -3.86 16.38
N GLN A 1036 24.68 -2.70 16.80
CA GLN A 1036 24.50 -2.17 18.16
C GLN A 1036 23.55 -0.96 18.15
N ILE A 1037 22.32 -1.18 18.63
CA ILE A 1037 21.31 -0.15 18.76
C ILE A 1037 21.27 0.33 20.20
N GLN A 1038 21.39 1.65 20.39
CA GLN A 1038 21.21 2.31 21.66
C GLN A 1038 19.90 3.10 21.65
N LEU A 1039 18.97 2.67 22.51
CA LEU A 1039 17.69 3.31 22.76
C LEU A 1039 17.78 4.13 24.04
N ARG A 1040 17.40 5.41 23.98
CA ARG A 1040 17.31 6.30 25.14
C ARG A 1040 15.96 6.99 25.18
N VAL A 1041 15.41 7.16 26.37
CA VAL A 1041 14.30 8.09 26.62
C VAL A 1041 14.81 9.21 27.49
N LEU A 1042 14.63 10.45 27.04
CA LEU A 1042 15.11 11.67 27.68
C LEU A 1042 13.92 12.54 28.08
N ASP A 1043 14.00 13.21 29.22
CA ASP A 1043 13.11 14.34 29.49
C ASP A 1043 13.53 15.60 28.71
N MET A 1044 12.71 16.66 28.77
CA MET A 1044 12.98 17.92 28.08
C MET A 1044 14.23 18.67 28.60
N LEU A 1045 14.81 18.23 29.72
CA LEU A 1045 16.06 18.75 30.28
C LEU A 1045 17.27 17.88 29.87
N GLY A 1046 17.06 16.84 29.06
CA GLY A 1046 18.10 15.93 28.59
C GLY A 1046 18.49 14.85 29.60
N ARG A 1047 17.73 14.64 30.69
CA ARG A 1047 18.00 13.56 31.66
C ARG A 1047 17.48 12.24 31.10
N VAL A 1048 18.32 11.21 31.11
CA VAL A 1048 17.98 9.85 30.65
C VAL A 1048 17.07 9.17 31.68
N LEU A 1049 15.86 8.80 31.25
CA LEU A 1049 14.85 8.07 32.03
C LEU A 1049 14.84 6.57 31.74
N PHE A 1050 15.30 6.19 30.55
CA PHE A 1050 15.46 4.80 30.13
C PHE A 1050 16.63 4.71 29.15
N GLU A 1051 17.45 3.68 29.29
CA GLU A 1051 18.50 3.35 28.34
C GLU A 1051 18.58 1.84 28.17
N LYS A 1052 18.61 1.40 26.91
CA LYS A 1052 18.84 0.00 26.56
C LYS A 1052 19.77 -0.06 25.36
N SER A 1053 20.81 -0.86 25.47
CA SER A 1053 21.66 -1.23 24.34
C SER A 1053 21.40 -2.68 24.01
N SER A 1054 21.12 -2.98 22.75
CA SER A 1054 20.81 -4.32 22.28
C SER A 1054 21.42 -4.56 20.93
N ASN A 1055 21.90 -5.78 20.70
CA ASN A 1055 22.29 -6.19 19.37
C ASN A 1055 21.08 -6.76 18.62
N HIS A 1056 20.74 -6.20 17.46
CA HIS A 1056 19.55 -6.61 16.72
C HIS A 1056 19.78 -6.58 15.21
N GLN A 1057 19.21 -7.54 14.48
CA GLN A 1057 19.18 -7.55 13.03
C GLN A 1057 17.74 -7.68 12.52
N GLY A 1058 17.41 -6.89 11.50
CA GLY A 1058 16.03 -6.80 11.00
C GLY A 1058 15.14 -5.94 11.88
N TYR A 1059 13.83 -6.14 11.78
CA TYR A 1059 12.84 -5.29 12.44
C TYR A 1059 12.92 -5.46 13.97
N LEU A 1060 13.25 -4.39 14.71
CA LEU A 1060 13.21 -4.36 16.18
C LEU A 1060 11.85 -3.85 16.62
N ILE A 1061 11.19 -4.54 17.55
CA ILE A 1061 10.06 -4.01 18.33
C ILE A 1061 10.47 -4.05 19.78
N GLU A 1062 10.70 -2.87 20.35
CA GLU A 1062 11.14 -2.77 21.73
C GLU A 1062 10.08 -2.15 22.62
N ASN A 1063 9.53 -2.97 23.51
CA ASN A 1063 8.54 -2.55 24.49
C ASN A 1063 9.22 -1.78 25.63
N ILE A 1064 8.91 -0.49 25.75
CA ILE A 1064 9.40 0.40 26.81
C ILE A 1064 8.24 0.71 27.76
N ARG A 1065 8.50 0.54 29.05
CA ARG A 1065 7.59 0.92 30.13
C ARG A 1065 8.31 1.78 31.15
N LEU A 1066 7.90 3.03 31.24
CA LEU A 1066 8.43 4.01 32.17
C LEU A 1066 7.56 4.01 33.44
N SER A 1067 8.16 3.70 34.58
CA SER A 1067 7.47 3.66 35.87
C SER A 1067 7.34 5.06 36.45
N ASN A 1068 6.13 5.45 36.91
CA ASN A 1068 5.86 6.71 37.64
C ASN A 1068 6.30 8.00 36.91
N THR A 1069 6.15 8.05 35.58
CA THR A 1069 6.57 9.22 34.78
C THR A 1069 5.44 10.26 34.68
N PRO A 1070 5.67 11.54 35.01
CA PRO A 1070 4.63 12.59 34.93
C PRO A 1070 4.13 12.84 33.51
N LYS A 1071 2.87 13.31 33.37
CA LYS A 1071 2.31 13.76 32.09
C LYS A 1071 3.21 14.84 31.47
N GLY A 1072 3.55 14.70 30.20
CA GLY A 1072 4.46 15.63 29.53
C GLY A 1072 5.08 15.10 28.25
N VAL A 1073 5.98 15.90 27.69
CA VAL A 1073 6.74 15.57 26.48
C VAL A 1073 8.08 14.94 26.85
N TYR A 1074 8.44 13.87 26.14
CA TYR A 1074 9.73 13.20 26.25
C TYR A 1074 10.33 12.96 24.86
N LEU A 1075 11.63 12.68 24.79
CA LEU A 1075 12.34 12.38 23.55
C LEU A 1075 12.82 10.93 23.57
N VAL A 1076 12.49 10.17 22.55
CA VAL A 1076 13.06 8.84 22.30
C VAL A 1076 14.17 9.03 21.28
N GLN A 1077 15.38 8.64 21.64
CA GLN A 1077 16.56 8.68 20.78
C GLN A 1077 16.96 7.24 20.44
N VAL A 1078 17.15 6.97 19.15
CA VAL A 1078 17.70 5.71 18.65
C VAL A 1078 19.00 6.02 17.96
N GLN A 1079 20.06 5.37 18.40
CA GLN A 1079 21.37 5.42 17.78
C GLN A 1079 21.75 4.04 17.26
N ASP A 1080 22.25 3.99 16.03
CA ASP A 1080 22.64 2.78 15.34
C ASP A 1080 24.03 2.98 14.72
N GLY A 1081 25.07 2.72 15.53
CA GLY A 1081 26.44 3.10 15.24
C GLY A 1081 26.63 4.62 15.14
N VAL A 1082 26.81 5.15 13.93
CA VAL A 1082 27.05 6.58 13.64
C VAL A 1082 25.76 7.39 13.37
N ASN A 1083 24.63 6.72 13.14
CA ASN A 1083 23.36 7.38 12.86
C ASN A 1083 22.56 7.56 14.15
N THR A 1084 22.09 8.77 14.44
CA THR A 1084 21.23 9.06 15.60
C THR A 1084 19.98 9.77 15.13
N GLU A 1085 18.81 9.20 15.41
CA GLU A 1085 17.51 9.82 15.15
C GLU A 1085 16.78 10.04 16.48
N THR A 1086 16.00 11.12 16.58
CA THR A 1086 15.23 11.45 17.79
C THR A 1086 13.77 11.73 17.45
N LYS A 1087 12.83 11.07 18.13
CA LYS A 1087 11.39 11.30 17.99
C LYS A 1087 10.76 11.72 19.31
N LYS A 1088 9.76 12.58 19.22
CA LYS A 1088 9.01 13.11 20.36
C LYS A 1088 7.90 12.15 20.75
N ILE A 1089 7.74 11.89 22.05
CA ILE A 1089 6.59 11.17 22.60
C ILE A 1089 5.84 12.02 23.62
N ILE A 1090 4.54 11.76 23.77
CA ILE A 1090 3.67 12.42 24.74
C ILE A 1090 3.18 11.36 25.74
N ILE A 1091 3.40 11.62 27.03
CA ILE A 1091 2.86 10.81 28.13
C ILE A 1091 1.62 11.52 28.70
N GLU A 1092 0.48 10.82 28.72
CA GLU A 1092 -0.83 11.30 29.22
C GLU A 1092 -1.29 10.67 30.53
#